data_AF-A0A5C0AYS1-F1
#
_entry.id   AF-A0A5C0AYS1-F1
#
_cell.length_a   1.000
_cell.length_b   1.000
_cell.length_c   1.000
_cell.angle_alpha   90.00
_cell.angle_beta   90.00
_cell.angle_gamma   90.00
#
_symmetry.space_group_name_H-M   'P 1'
#
loop_
_entity.id
_entity.type
_entity.pdbx_description
1 polymer ?
#
loop_
_entity_poly.entity_id
_entity_poly.type
_entity_poly.pdbx_seq_one_letter_code
_entity_poly.pdbx_strand_id
1 'polypeptide(L)'
;MNDYTADIQKLYIAYFGRPADPNGLAFWEAQAARDGNVAAVAKAFTTSPEYQALYAGRTNAQIVDAIYVNLLARHAEPAGLQYWVGRLDSNALEVSSLVIAIMSAAQNSETIADRLAMSNKVAAALQFTASVDTAAEINAYSTNAGAAIAKTWLAGVTDSASSLAAATASQDSTISRVVASTLPPEEVPPAPRPITFTLTTGADTFTGDSENDRFVVAAGTLNAGDALNGGGGYDVLSVTASGQTLAGTLTSIEEIRLVDGGTFSAAASALGKMAFGHMDTKDTADVTLIIDVASSATFDLSGVTAGQEGAAGSRIRAVYTNVATSALNVTLSGLGDTFTGSANADIIHGGAGDDVITGGDGNDTIEGGTGADNLNGGDGDDVFVGFDGQDFVNGGTGTNTLRLTATSADLNTANDAQLVLVQQVDASTAAVGVTVNLSSQSEGISVFGSAQADVLQGGAGNDQLSGGAGDDTFVGFEGADTIDGGTGTNTLRLTATSASLNASVNGALVNLQRVDASTAAAGVTVNLSAHSPGFTVTGSAHDDFLSGSAGNDVLMGGDGNDLLVGGPGADTLIGGDGADTYAYDANTEGGDIIENFGAGDKVALRGGQFSGINQADHIKAISGANAYNGGFGYSFDGGAYALIYTDTATGKTSLIIDDNGNDTSGGYTVLVSEFKTAIVGPVPGDIQIVP
;
A
#
# COMPACT_ATOMS: atom_id res chain seq x y z
N MET A 1 69.61 16.32 17.68
CA MET A 1 68.75 16.36 18.88
C MET A 1 67.90 15.12 18.82
N ASN A 2 67.72 14.40 19.93
CA ASN A 2 66.79 13.28 19.95
C ASN A 2 65.39 13.84 19.65
N ASP A 3 64.72 13.25 18.66
CA ASP A 3 63.34 13.58 18.35
C ASP A 3 62.45 12.81 19.33
N TYR A 4 61.83 13.52 20.26
CA TYR A 4 60.96 12.95 21.30
C TYR A 4 59.49 12.91 20.87
N THR A 5 59.13 13.37 19.67
CA THR A 5 57.73 13.53 19.21
C THR A 5 56.91 12.24 19.39
N ALA A 6 57.43 11.13 18.86
CA ALA A 6 56.74 9.84 18.96
C ALA A 6 56.65 9.32 20.40
N ASP A 7 57.63 9.61 21.25
CA ASP A 7 57.63 9.17 22.64
C ASP A 7 56.66 9.98 23.50
N ILE A 8 56.53 11.28 23.26
CA ILE A 8 55.52 12.12 23.90
C ILE A 8 54.11 11.68 23.50
N GLN A 9 53.88 11.38 22.21
CA GLN A 9 52.60 10.84 21.77
C GLN A 9 52.27 9.51 22.47
N LYS A 10 53.22 8.57 22.57
CA LYS A 10 53.00 7.32 23.33
C LYS A 10 52.58 7.58 24.77
N LEU A 11 53.17 8.57 25.46
CA LEU A 11 52.77 8.93 26.82
C LEU A 11 51.35 9.51 26.87
N TYR A 12 50.98 10.41 25.97
CA TYR A 12 49.61 10.95 25.89
C TYR A 12 48.58 9.85 25.62
N ILE A 13 48.90 8.95 24.70
CA ILE A 13 48.07 7.79 24.38
C ILE A 13 47.94 6.92 25.63
N ALA A 14 49.04 6.48 26.23
CA ALA A 14 49.00 5.57 27.37
C ALA A 14 48.25 6.14 28.58
N TYR A 15 48.51 7.40 28.95
CA TYR A 15 47.95 8.03 30.14
C TYR A 15 46.55 8.62 29.95
N PHE A 16 46.21 9.11 28.74
CA PHE A 16 44.97 9.83 28.52
C PHE A 16 44.07 9.20 27.45
N GLY A 17 44.62 8.33 26.59
CA GLY A 17 43.91 7.65 25.51
C GLY A 17 43.70 8.51 24.27
N ARG A 18 44.36 9.65 24.17
CA ARG A 18 44.16 10.66 23.11
C ARG A 18 45.48 11.20 22.57
N PRO A 19 45.51 11.82 21.38
CA PRO A 19 46.68 12.54 20.87
C PRO A 19 47.08 13.73 21.76
N ALA A 20 48.33 14.16 21.68
CA ALA A 20 48.72 15.46 22.22
C ALA A 20 48.11 16.59 21.38
N ASP A 21 47.75 17.73 21.99
CA ASP A 21 47.50 18.95 21.22
C ASP A 21 48.83 19.58 20.78
N PRO A 22 48.86 20.43 19.73
CA PRO A 22 50.12 21.01 19.23
C PRO A 22 50.93 21.78 20.29
N ASN A 23 50.26 22.49 21.22
CA ASN A 23 50.95 23.24 22.27
C ASN A 23 51.50 22.30 23.35
N GLY A 24 50.71 21.31 23.77
CA GLY A 24 51.12 20.26 24.71
C GLY A 24 52.31 19.46 24.18
N LEU A 25 52.26 19.05 22.91
CA LEU A 25 53.34 18.32 22.25
C LEU A 25 54.64 19.11 22.27
N ALA A 26 54.62 20.36 21.79
CA ALA A 26 55.79 21.23 21.74
C ALA A 26 56.37 21.52 23.15
N PHE A 27 55.50 21.71 24.15
CA PHE A 27 55.92 21.95 25.53
C PHE A 27 56.68 20.75 26.11
N TRP A 28 56.12 19.55 25.97
CA TRP A 28 56.70 18.35 26.56
C TRP A 28 57.93 17.84 25.79
N GLU A 29 58.01 18.07 24.49
CA GLU A 29 59.24 17.84 23.71
C GLU A 29 60.39 18.71 24.21
N ALA A 30 60.12 20.01 24.44
CA ALA A 30 61.13 20.93 24.99
C ALA A 30 61.53 20.56 26.42
N GLN A 31 60.64 19.95 27.19
CA GLN A 31 60.96 19.44 28.53
C GLN A 31 61.81 18.17 28.46
N ALA A 32 61.40 17.19 27.65
CA ALA A 32 62.15 15.94 27.45
C ALA A 32 63.55 16.19 26.88
N ALA A 33 63.70 17.15 25.96
CA ALA A 33 64.99 17.56 25.42
C ALA A 33 65.93 18.17 26.47
N ARG A 34 65.39 18.89 27.47
CA ARG A 34 66.16 19.44 28.59
C ARG A 34 66.60 18.36 29.58
N ASP A 35 65.72 17.40 29.86
CA ASP A 35 65.98 16.33 30.83
C ASP A 35 66.73 15.13 30.22
N GLY A 36 66.84 15.08 28.88
CA GLY A 36 67.48 14.01 28.12
C GLY A 36 66.69 12.70 28.11
N ASN A 37 65.47 12.67 28.65
CA ASN A 37 64.61 11.48 28.74
C ASN A 37 63.12 11.89 28.92
N VAL A 38 62.21 10.93 28.78
CA VAL A 38 60.76 11.14 28.99
C VAL A 38 60.26 10.74 30.39
N ALA A 39 61.13 10.27 31.27
CA ALA A 39 60.74 9.82 32.62
C ALA A 39 60.24 10.96 33.50
N ALA A 40 60.85 12.14 33.38
CA ALA A 40 60.37 13.34 34.06
C ALA A 40 58.96 13.76 33.57
N VAL A 41 58.67 13.57 32.29
CA VAL A 41 57.36 13.85 31.68
C VAL A 41 56.30 12.86 32.19
N ALA A 42 56.59 11.55 32.19
CA ALA A 42 55.67 10.54 32.70
C ALA A 42 55.31 10.78 34.18
N LYS A 43 56.30 11.19 35.00
CA LYS A 43 56.07 11.61 36.38
C LYS A 43 55.16 12.83 36.48
N ALA A 44 55.38 13.85 35.64
CA ALA A 44 54.51 15.02 35.60
C ALA A 44 53.06 14.66 35.22
N PHE A 45 52.85 13.74 34.28
CA PHE A 45 51.50 13.31 33.87
C PHE A 45 50.75 12.65 35.03
N THR A 46 51.40 11.75 35.77
CA THR A 46 50.75 11.08 36.92
C THR A 46 50.39 12.02 38.07
N THR A 47 50.96 13.23 38.09
CA THR A 47 50.64 14.27 39.08
C THR A 47 49.70 15.35 38.52
N SER A 48 49.28 15.22 37.26
CA SER A 48 48.35 16.15 36.62
C SER A 48 46.92 15.98 37.12
N PRO A 49 46.12 17.05 37.20
CA PRO A 49 44.70 16.96 37.55
C PRO A 49 43.91 16.04 36.61
N GLU A 50 44.23 16.01 35.32
CA GLU A 50 43.57 15.15 34.33
C GLU A 50 43.79 13.66 34.63
N TYR A 51 45.03 13.27 34.94
CA TYR A 51 45.33 11.89 35.32
C TYR A 51 44.64 11.50 36.62
N GLN A 52 44.70 12.38 37.63
CA GLN A 52 44.04 12.15 38.91
C GLN A 52 42.52 12.01 38.73
N ALA A 53 41.88 12.81 37.86
CA ALA A 53 40.46 12.68 37.56
C ALA A 53 40.12 11.36 36.85
N LEU A 54 40.96 10.91 35.91
CA LEU A 54 40.72 9.68 35.16
C LEU A 54 40.88 8.40 35.99
N TYR A 55 41.83 8.40 36.94
CA TYR A 55 42.24 7.21 37.66
C TYR A 55 41.96 7.27 39.18
N ALA A 56 41.38 8.36 39.70
CA ALA A 56 40.92 8.42 41.08
C ALA A 56 39.95 7.27 41.39
N GLY A 57 40.17 6.60 42.54
CA GLY A 57 39.35 5.48 42.98
C GLY A 57 39.53 4.18 42.19
N ARG A 58 40.36 4.14 41.15
CA ARG A 58 40.66 2.92 40.41
C ARG A 58 41.68 2.06 41.13
N THR A 59 41.53 0.74 41.02
CA THR A 59 42.51 -0.22 41.53
C THR A 59 43.74 -0.27 40.62
N ASN A 60 44.87 -0.76 41.15
CA ASN A 60 46.08 -0.99 40.35
C ASN A 60 45.81 -1.87 39.12
N ALA A 61 44.91 -2.85 39.22
CA ALA A 61 44.49 -3.67 38.08
C ALA A 61 43.77 -2.86 37.00
N GLN A 62 42.84 -1.99 37.39
CA GLN A 62 42.13 -1.12 36.44
C GLN A 62 43.04 -0.08 35.78
N ILE A 63 44.07 0.40 36.51
CA ILE A 63 45.08 1.33 35.95
C ILE A 63 45.94 0.61 34.90
N VAL A 64 46.45 -0.59 35.23
CA VAL A 64 47.27 -1.41 34.30
C VAL A 64 46.47 -1.74 33.05
N ASP A 65 45.24 -2.23 33.21
CA ASP A 65 44.41 -2.64 32.06
C ASP A 65 44.04 -1.46 31.16
N ALA A 66 43.72 -0.30 31.73
CA ALA A 66 43.47 0.91 30.94
C ALA A 66 44.68 1.35 30.12
N ILE A 67 45.90 1.20 30.64
CA ILE A 67 47.14 1.49 29.90
C ILE A 67 47.31 0.51 28.72
N TYR A 68 47.00 -0.77 28.94
CA TYR A 68 47.02 -1.78 27.88
C TYR A 68 46.01 -1.46 26.77
N VAL A 69 44.77 -1.12 27.12
CA VAL A 69 43.74 -0.75 26.14
C VAL A 69 44.14 0.49 25.35
N ASN A 70 44.60 1.52 26.04
CA ASN A 70 44.98 2.78 25.43
C ASN A 70 46.15 2.60 24.45
N LEU A 71 47.20 1.87 24.84
CA LEU A 71 48.44 1.78 24.08
C LEU A 71 48.45 0.63 23.06
N LEU A 72 47.84 -0.51 23.41
CA LEU A 72 47.94 -1.77 22.66
C LEU A 72 46.60 -2.22 22.06
N ALA A 73 45.52 -1.45 22.24
CA ALA A 73 44.18 -1.76 21.73
C ALA A 73 43.60 -3.10 22.22
N ARG A 74 44.05 -3.60 23.37
CA ARG A 74 43.57 -4.85 23.97
C ARG A 74 43.66 -4.79 25.49
N HIS A 75 42.92 -5.68 26.16
CA HIS A 75 43.05 -5.86 27.60
C HIS A 75 44.35 -6.60 27.97
N ALA A 76 44.82 -6.35 29.19
CA ALA A 76 45.95 -7.08 29.74
C ALA A 76 45.56 -8.54 29.97
N GLU A 77 46.32 -9.48 29.40
CA GLU A 77 46.12 -10.90 29.69
C GLU A 77 46.31 -11.17 31.19
N PRO A 78 45.64 -12.19 31.76
CA PRO A 78 45.67 -12.45 33.21
C PRO A 78 47.08 -12.51 33.80
N ALA A 79 48.03 -13.13 33.11
CA ALA A 79 49.43 -13.21 33.56
C ALA A 79 50.15 -11.86 33.55
N GLY A 80 49.93 -11.05 32.50
CA GLY A 80 50.51 -9.70 32.40
C GLY A 80 49.90 -8.75 33.43
N LEU A 81 48.59 -8.82 33.63
CA LEU A 81 47.89 -8.03 34.64
C LEU A 81 48.42 -8.35 36.04
N GLN A 82 48.52 -9.63 36.40
CA GLN A 82 49.08 -10.07 37.69
C GLN A 82 50.54 -9.62 37.87
N TYR A 83 51.36 -9.71 36.82
CA TYR A 83 52.77 -9.28 36.87
C TYR A 83 52.90 -7.79 37.22
N TRP A 84 52.18 -6.90 36.53
CA TRP A 84 52.29 -5.47 36.75
C TRP A 84 51.65 -5.03 38.07
N VAL A 85 50.47 -5.56 38.39
CA VAL A 85 49.78 -5.26 39.65
C VAL A 85 50.64 -5.65 40.86
N GLY A 86 51.25 -6.84 40.85
CA GLY A 86 52.13 -7.28 41.92
C GLY A 86 53.35 -6.37 42.13
N ARG A 87 53.87 -5.73 41.08
CA ARG A 87 54.96 -4.75 41.19
C ARG A 87 54.51 -3.40 41.74
N LEU A 88 53.28 -2.98 41.45
CA LEU A 88 52.69 -1.78 42.03
C LEU A 88 52.38 -1.98 43.51
N ASP A 89 51.73 -3.09 43.86
CA ASP A 89 51.31 -3.40 45.24
C ASP A 89 52.52 -3.58 46.18
N SER A 90 53.66 -4.03 45.66
CA SER A 90 54.92 -4.17 46.40
C SER A 90 55.78 -2.91 46.42
N ASN A 91 55.33 -1.80 45.83
CA ASN A 91 56.10 -0.58 45.58
C ASN A 91 57.44 -0.83 44.84
N ALA A 92 57.56 -1.94 44.11
CA ALA A 92 58.73 -2.27 43.28
C ALA A 92 58.72 -1.53 41.92
N LEU A 93 57.64 -0.83 41.62
CA LEU A 93 57.45 0.03 40.46
C LEU A 93 56.48 1.16 40.83
N GLU A 94 56.82 2.40 40.52
CA GLU A 94 55.87 3.51 40.65
C GLU A 94 54.95 3.57 39.42
N VAL A 95 53.71 4.04 39.59
CA VAL A 95 52.75 4.25 38.50
C VAL A 95 53.29 5.24 37.43
N SER A 96 54.11 6.20 37.84
CA SER A 96 54.86 7.13 36.96
C SER A 96 55.86 6.42 36.03
N SER A 97 56.36 5.27 36.45
CA SER A 97 57.33 4.46 35.70
C SER A 97 56.68 3.26 34.99
N LEU A 98 55.41 2.97 35.30
CA LEU A 98 54.66 1.82 34.77
C LEU A 98 54.51 1.89 33.25
N VAL A 99 54.09 3.03 32.72
CA VAL A 99 53.90 3.21 31.27
C VAL A 99 55.21 3.02 30.52
N ILE A 100 56.32 3.56 31.03
CA ILE A 100 57.64 3.39 30.42
C ILE A 100 58.07 1.93 30.46
N ALA A 101 57.79 1.22 31.55
CA ALA A 101 58.08 -0.20 31.68
C ALA A 101 57.23 -1.06 30.73
N ILE A 102 55.94 -0.77 30.59
CA ILE A 102 55.03 -1.45 29.65
C ILE A 102 55.43 -1.15 28.21
N MET A 103 55.72 0.11 27.88
CA MET A 103 56.21 0.51 26.54
C MET A 103 57.51 -0.22 26.19
N SER A 104 58.45 -0.30 27.14
CA SER A 104 59.70 -1.02 26.96
C SER A 104 59.45 -2.53 26.78
N ALA A 105 58.50 -3.11 27.53
CA ALA A 105 58.12 -4.51 27.36
C ALA A 105 57.44 -4.76 26.00
N ALA A 106 56.53 -3.89 25.57
CA ALA A 106 55.82 -3.99 24.29
C ALA A 106 56.75 -3.82 23.08
N GLN A 107 57.71 -2.89 23.16
CA GLN A 107 58.74 -2.73 22.11
C GLN A 107 59.63 -3.99 21.99
N ASN A 108 59.86 -4.69 23.09
CA ASN A 108 60.64 -5.92 23.16
C ASN A 108 59.78 -7.20 23.06
N SER A 109 58.46 -7.06 22.81
CA SER A 109 57.54 -8.20 22.75
C SER A 109 57.74 -9.02 21.48
N GLU A 110 57.61 -10.36 21.60
CA GLU A 110 57.62 -11.29 20.46
C GLU A 110 56.31 -11.24 19.64
N THR A 111 55.25 -10.63 20.17
CA THR A 111 53.95 -10.48 19.51
C THR A 111 53.96 -9.32 18.50
N ILE A 112 53.79 -9.63 17.21
CA ILE A 112 53.74 -8.63 16.12
C ILE A 112 52.57 -7.64 16.32
N ALA A 113 51.45 -8.12 16.86
CA ALA A 113 50.23 -7.34 17.10
C ALA A 113 50.45 -6.14 18.04
N ASP A 114 51.15 -6.30 19.17
CA ASP A 114 51.36 -5.22 20.14
C ASP A 114 52.20 -4.07 19.58
N ARG A 115 53.25 -4.42 18.82
CA ARG A 115 54.08 -3.42 18.15
C ARG A 115 53.30 -2.69 17.06
N LEU A 116 52.43 -3.41 16.35
CA LEU A 116 51.64 -2.85 15.25
C LEU A 116 50.51 -1.95 15.76
N ALA A 117 49.75 -2.37 16.79
CA ALA A 117 48.74 -1.54 17.43
C ALA A 117 49.33 -0.23 17.95
N MET A 118 50.44 -0.31 18.70
CA MET A 118 51.12 0.87 19.21
C MET A 118 51.66 1.76 18.07
N SER A 119 52.26 1.17 17.03
CA SER A 119 52.76 1.92 15.87
C SER A 119 51.64 2.64 15.13
N ASN A 120 50.50 1.97 14.91
CA ASN A 120 49.34 2.55 14.23
C ASN A 120 48.72 3.69 15.03
N LYS A 121 48.54 3.52 16.35
CA LYS A 121 48.03 4.59 17.22
C LYS A 121 48.94 5.82 17.23
N VAL A 122 50.26 5.61 17.27
CA VAL A 122 51.22 6.71 17.20
C VAL A 122 51.17 7.39 15.83
N ALA A 123 51.10 6.63 14.73
CA ALA A 123 50.98 7.19 13.39
C ALA A 123 49.72 8.04 13.21
N ALA A 124 48.57 7.53 13.66
CA ALA A 124 47.30 8.26 13.65
C ALA A 124 47.36 9.52 14.51
N ALA A 125 47.90 9.43 15.74
CA ALA A 125 48.02 10.58 16.64
C ALA A 125 48.94 11.67 16.09
N LEU A 126 50.05 11.30 15.44
CA LEU A 126 50.95 12.24 14.78
C LEU A 126 50.25 12.99 13.65
N GLN A 127 49.53 12.28 12.78
CA GLN A 127 48.75 12.91 11.72
C GLN A 127 47.67 13.82 12.29
N PHE A 128 46.97 13.39 13.34
CA PHE A 128 45.90 14.18 13.96
C PHE A 128 46.44 15.48 14.52
N THR A 129 47.55 15.40 15.24
CA THR A 129 48.19 16.58 15.84
C THR A 129 48.71 17.52 14.77
N ALA A 130 49.22 17.00 13.65
CA ALA A 130 49.69 17.81 12.53
C ALA A 130 48.56 18.54 11.78
N SER A 131 47.36 17.93 11.72
CA SER A 131 46.17 18.50 11.06
C SER A 131 45.40 19.49 11.93
N VAL A 132 45.74 19.62 13.22
CA VAL A 132 45.22 20.69 14.09
C VAL A 132 46.10 21.93 13.90
N ASP A 133 45.74 22.79 12.94
CA ASP A 133 46.62 23.87 12.46
C ASP A 133 46.10 25.29 12.71
N THR A 134 44.87 25.45 13.19
CA THR A 134 44.30 26.76 13.56
C THR A 134 44.25 27.00 15.07
N ALA A 135 44.34 28.26 15.49
CA ALA A 135 44.19 28.65 16.90
C ALA A 135 42.81 28.27 17.48
N ALA A 136 41.77 28.20 16.65
CA ALA A 136 40.43 27.81 17.06
C ALA A 136 40.34 26.31 17.37
N GLU A 137 40.93 25.46 16.53
CA GLU A 137 40.99 24.02 16.75
C GLU A 137 41.84 23.67 17.97
N ILE A 138 42.99 24.32 18.13
CA ILE A 138 43.87 24.15 19.30
C ILE A 138 43.11 24.47 20.60
N ASN A 139 42.38 25.59 20.62
CA ASN A 139 41.60 25.99 21.80
C ASN A 139 40.42 25.04 22.06
N ALA A 140 39.69 24.60 21.03
CA ALA A 140 38.56 23.68 21.19
C ALA A 140 39.02 22.30 21.69
N TYR A 141 40.16 21.80 21.19
CA TYR A 141 40.75 20.54 21.62
C TYR A 141 41.18 20.55 23.08
N SER A 142 41.65 21.70 23.59
CA SER A 142 42.08 21.84 24.99
C SER A 142 40.95 21.71 26.02
N THR A 143 39.70 21.57 25.57
CA THR A 143 38.52 21.33 26.42
C THR A 143 38.29 19.84 26.71
N ASN A 144 37.58 19.51 27.79
CA ASN A 144 37.24 18.12 28.11
C ASN A 144 36.38 17.45 27.02
N ALA A 145 35.47 18.19 26.38
CA ALA A 145 34.65 17.66 25.28
C ALA A 145 35.48 17.38 24.03
N GLY A 146 36.35 18.32 23.64
CA GLY A 146 37.29 18.12 22.55
C GLY A 146 38.21 16.93 22.79
N ALA A 147 38.76 16.82 24.00
CA ALA A 147 39.58 15.71 24.44
C ALA A 147 38.86 14.36 24.38
N ALA A 148 37.58 14.31 24.78
CA ALA A 148 36.77 13.10 24.75
C ALA A 148 36.48 12.62 23.32
N ILE A 149 36.16 13.53 22.41
CA ILE A 149 35.93 13.21 20.99
C ILE A 149 37.19 12.60 20.37
N ALA A 150 38.37 13.20 20.63
CA ALA A 150 39.63 12.71 20.13
C ALA A 150 40.04 11.36 20.74
N LYS A 151 39.72 11.13 22.01
CA LYS A 151 39.90 9.84 22.69
C LYS A 151 39.08 8.74 22.05
N THR A 152 37.81 9.00 21.76
CA THR A 152 36.91 8.04 21.09
C THR A 152 37.41 7.70 19.69
N TRP A 153 37.85 8.70 18.94
CA TRP A 153 38.43 8.50 17.61
C TRP A 153 39.69 7.62 17.68
N LEU A 154 40.63 7.93 18.57
CA LEU A 154 41.87 7.17 18.68
C LEU A 154 41.68 5.75 19.23
N ALA A 155 40.64 5.53 20.05
CA ALA A 155 40.30 4.21 20.56
C ALA A 155 40.01 3.20 19.43
N GLY A 156 39.46 3.65 18.30
CA GLY A 156 39.18 2.83 17.13
C GLY A 156 40.40 2.37 16.32
N VAL A 157 41.60 2.89 16.61
CA VAL A 157 42.85 2.47 15.93
C VAL A 157 43.41 1.22 16.61
N THR A 158 43.56 0.12 15.88
CA THR A 158 44.03 -1.19 16.36
C THR A 158 45.32 -1.62 15.63
N ASP A 159 45.69 -2.90 15.71
CA ASP A 159 46.83 -3.49 14.99
C ASP A 159 46.55 -3.72 13.48
N SER A 160 45.38 -3.39 12.96
CA SER A 160 45.09 -3.56 11.53
C SER A 160 45.42 -2.32 10.70
N ALA A 161 45.94 -2.53 9.47
CA ALA A 161 46.17 -1.44 8.52
C ALA A 161 44.87 -0.72 8.12
N SER A 162 43.73 -1.43 8.13
CA SER A 162 42.41 -0.86 7.84
C SER A 162 41.95 0.11 8.93
N SER A 163 42.22 -0.17 10.22
CA SER A 163 41.89 0.75 11.31
C SER A 163 42.68 2.07 11.22
N LEU A 164 43.96 2.01 10.82
CA LEU A 164 44.78 3.19 10.57
C LEU A 164 44.26 3.99 9.36
N ALA A 165 43.89 3.32 8.28
CA ALA A 165 43.32 3.97 7.10
C ALA A 165 41.98 4.67 7.41
N ALA A 166 41.09 4.01 8.16
CA ALA A 166 39.81 4.57 8.58
C ALA A 166 39.97 5.79 9.51
N ALA A 167 40.92 5.73 10.45
CA ALA A 167 41.25 6.87 11.30
C ALA A 167 41.80 8.05 10.49
N THR A 168 42.69 7.78 9.53
CA THR A 168 43.24 8.80 8.64
C THR A 168 42.13 9.48 7.81
N ALA A 169 41.20 8.70 7.26
CA ALA A 169 40.10 9.22 6.44
C ALA A 169 39.06 10.02 7.24
N SER A 170 38.90 9.75 8.54
CA SER A 170 37.92 10.40 9.43
C SER A 170 38.50 11.54 10.28
N GLN A 171 39.77 11.90 10.06
CA GLN A 171 40.49 12.89 10.86
C GLN A 171 39.84 14.28 10.79
N ASP A 172 39.60 14.81 9.59
CA ASP A 172 39.09 16.18 9.40
C ASP A 172 37.66 16.35 9.93
N SER A 173 36.82 15.32 9.75
CA SER A 173 35.46 15.31 10.30
C SER A 173 35.47 15.22 11.84
N THR A 174 36.45 14.54 12.42
CA THR A 174 36.66 14.49 13.87
C THR A 174 37.11 15.85 14.42
N ILE A 175 38.06 16.52 13.77
CA ILE A 175 38.50 17.88 14.14
C ILE A 175 37.31 18.86 14.06
N SER A 176 36.50 18.76 13.00
CA SER A 176 35.28 19.57 12.87
C SER A 176 34.31 19.38 14.03
N ARG A 177 34.16 18.14 14.53
CA ARG A 177 33.33 17.84 15.71
C ARG A 177 33.93 18.38 17.01
N VAL A 178 35.26 18.36 17.15
CA VAL A 178 35.97 18.97 18.29
C VAL A 178 35.67 20.46 18.35
N VAL A 179 35.79 21.16 17.22
CA VAL A 179 35.54 22.61 17.09
C VAL A 179 34.07 22.98 17.37
N ALA A 180 33.13 22.12 16.97
CA ALA A 180 31.69 22.36 17.16
C ALA A 180 31.21 22.17 18.61
N SER A 181 32.04 21.60 19.50
CA SER A 181 31.65 21.36 20.89
C SER A 181 31.74 22.64 21.75
N THR A 182 30.63 23.14 22.28
CA THR A 182 30.57 24.30 23.22
C THR A 182 29.95 23.85 24.58
N LEU A 183 30.58 24.19 25.72
CA LEU A 183 30.43 23.54 27.06
C LEU A 183 29.73 24.42 28.16
N PRO A 184 29.23 23.86 29.30
CA PRO A 184 30.00 23.77 30.57
C PRO A 184 29.77 22.45 31.39
N PRO A 185 30.46 22.24 32.55
CA PRO A 185 30.67 20.93 33.17
C PRO A 185 29.71 20.62 34.34
N GLU A 186 29.02 19.48 34.34
CA GLU A 186 28.74 18.68 35.54
C GLU A 186 28.18 17.28 35.20
N GLU A 187 28.36 16.39 36.17
CA GLU A 187 28.23 14.92 36.26
C GLU A 187 26.95 14.26 35.68
N VAL A 188 27.12 13.16 34.91
CA VAL A 188 26.41 11.83 35.01
C VAL A 188 27.18 10.84 34.09
N PRO A 189 27.48 9.59 34.50
CA PRO A 189 28.32 8.65 33.72
C PRO A 189 27.54 8.00 32.55
N PRO A 190 28.18 7.56 31.44
CA PRO A 190 27.53 6.65 30.51
C PRO A 190 27.73 5.18 30.91
N ALA A 191 26.67 4.43 30.63
CA ALA A 191 26.29 3.08 31.02
C ALA A 191 27.09 1.95 30.27
N PRO A 192 26.78 0.65 30.50
CA PRO A 192 27.59 -0.53 30.15
C PRO A 192 27.82 -0.79 28.64
N ARG A 193 28.70 -1.75 28.34
CA ARG A 193 29.17 -2.08 26.97
C ARG A 193 28.56 -3.39 26.46
N PRO A 194 28.23 -3.49 25.17
CA PRO A 194 27.74 -4.73 24.55
C PRO A 194 28.77 -5.86 24.47
N ILE A 195 28.28 -7.09 24.60
CA ILE A 195 28.98 -8.38 24.55
C ILE A 195 29.01 -8.92 23.12
N THR A 196 30.07 -9.64 22.73
CA THR A 196 30.10 -10.40 21.48
C THR A 196 30.29 -11.89 21.75
N PHE A 197 29.34 -12.71 21.31
CA PHE A 197 29.36 -14.17 21.36
C PHE A 197 29.80 -14.75 20.01
N THR A 198 30.51 -15.87 20.01
CA THR A 198 30.88 -16.60 18.78
C THR A 198 30.51 -18.06 18.96
N LEU A 199 29.72 -18.58 18.03
CA LEU A 199 29.20 -19.95 18.11
C LEU A 199 30.26 -20.99 17.76
N THR A 200 30.11 -22.18 18.34
CA THR A 200 30.92 -23.37 18.10
C THR A 200 30.10 -24.44 17.37
N THR A 201 30.69 -25.56 16.98
CA THR A 201 29.96 -26.63 16.27
C THR A 201 29.09 -27.52 17.20
N GLY A 202 29.05 -27.21 18.50
CA GLY A 202 28.25 -27.93 19.50
C GLY A 202 27.07 -27.09 19.98
N ALA A 203 26.21 -27.67 20.82
CA ALA A 203 25.08 -26.94 21.40
C ALA A 203 25.58 -25.78 22.28
N ASP A 204 25.32 -24.55 21.86
CA ASP A 204 25.71 -23.31 22.52
C ASP A 204 24.52 -22.70 23.29
N THR A 205 24.76 -22.15 24.48
CA THR A 205 23.73 -21.39 25.21
C THR A 205 24.32 -20.06 25.64
N PHE A 206 23.81 -18.98 25.06
CA PHE A 206 24.27 -17.63 25.32
C PHE A 206 23.10 -16.74 25.76
N THR A 207 23.37 -15.86 26.72
CA THR A 207 22.39 -14.86 27.21
C THR A 207 23.11 -13.54 27.34
N GLY A 208 22.65 -12.56 26.58
CA GLY A 208 23.10 -11.18 26.58
C GLY A 208 22.56 -10.39 27.76
N ASP A 209 23.06 -9.17 27.92
CA ASP A 209 22.71 -8.28 29.02
C ASP A 209 21.61 -7.27 28.61
N SER A 210 21.73 -5.99 28.99
CA SER A 210 20.73 -4.96 28.67
C SER A 210 21.25 -3.98 27.59
N GLU A 211 22.35 -4.36 26.94
CA GLU A 211 23.09 -3.59 25.97
C GLU A 211 22.97 -4.19 24.55
N ASN A 212 23.61 -3.58 23.54
CA ASN A 212 23.47 -3.98 22.13
C ASN A 212 24.43 -5.10 21.70
N ASP A 213 24.19 -6.33 22.13
CA ASP A 213 25.06 -7.48 21.98
C ASP A 213 25.17 -8.00 20.54
N ARG A 214 26.17 -8.84 20.29
CA ARG A 214 26.44 -9.40 18.96
C ARG A 214 26.73 -10.89 19.01
N PHE A 215 26.06 -11.68 18.20
CA PHE A 215 26.28 -13.12 18.05
C PHE A 215 26.89 -13.39 16.67
N VAL A 216 28.05 -14.04 16.60
CA VAL A 216 28.73 -14.33 15.33
C VAL A 216 28.63 -15.82 15.02
N VAL A 217 28.02 -16.11 13.87
CA VAL A 217 27.80 -17.46 13.35
C VAL A 217 28.75 -17.70 12.18
N ALA A 218 29.65 -18.67 12.34
CA ALA A 218 30.50 -19.15 11.28
C ALA A 218 29.87 -20.36 10.57
N ALA A 219 30.50 -20.83 9.48
CA ALA A 219 29.99 -21.96 8.72
C ALA A 219 29.86 -23.23 9.58
N GLY A 220 28.65 -23.75 9.72
CA GLY A 220 28.35 -25.01 10.40
C GLY A 220 28.36 -24.93 11.92
N THR A 221 28.33 -23.73 12.52
CA THR A 221 28.30 -23.58 13.98
C THR A 221 26.88 -23.56 14.53
N LEU A 222 25.90 -23.01 13.79
CA LEU A 222 24.52 -22.92 14.27
C LEU A 222 23.80 -24.27 14.14
N ASN A 223 23.27 -24.80 15.24
CA ASN A 223 22.68 -26.14 15.33
C ASN A 223 21.46 -26.20 16.26
N ALA A 224 20.73 -27.33 16.23
CA ALA A 224 19.44 -27.49 16.92
C ALA A 224 19.52 -27.44 18.45
N GLY A 225 20.72 -27.57 19.01
CA GLY A 225 20.95 -27.46 20.46
C GLY A 225 21.22 -26.03 20.91
N ASP A 226 21.30 -25.06 19.99
CA ASP A 226 21.69 -23.70 20.34
C ASP A 226 20.51 -22.90 20.93
N ALA A 227 20.80 -22.07 21.94
CA ALA A 227 19.86 -21.15 22.54
C ALA A 227 20.54 -19.78 22.73
N LEU A 228 20.18 -18.81 21.89
CA LEU A 228 20.73 -17.45 21.92
C LEU A 228 19.66 -16.49 22.45
N ASN A 229 19.95 -15.81 23.53
CA ASN A 229 19.12 -14.76 24.08
C ASN A 229 19.90 -13.45 24.07
N GLY A 230 19.47 -12.39 23.40
CA GLY A 230 20.18 -11.09 23.44
C GLY A 230 19.93 -10.31 24.72
N GLY A 231 18.88 -10.63 25.48
CA GLY A 231 18.55 -9.94 26.71
C GLY A 231 17.66 -8.72 26.44
N GLY A 232 18.13 -7.51 26.72
CA GLY A 232 17.50 -6.27 26.30
C GLY A 232 18.51 -5.40 25.58
N GLY A 233 18.08 -4.49 24.71
CA GLY A 233 19.01 -3.72 23.89
C GLY A 233 18.65 -3.85 22.41
N TYR A 234 19.64 -3.66 21.54
CA TYR A 234 19.53 -3.92 20.11
C TYR A 234 20.62 -4.90 19.69
N ASP A 235 20.26 -6.18 19.68
CA ASP A 235 21.16 -7.32 19.56
C ASP A 235 21.23 -7.85 18.13
N VAL A 236 22.44 -8.21 17.70
CA VAL A 236 22.74 -8.53 16.29
C VAL A 236 23.30 -9.93 16.11
N LEU A 237 22.61 -10.81 15.39
CA LEU A 237 23.14 -12.08 14.90
C LEU A 237 23.82 -11.89 13.53
N SER A 238 25.15 -11.98 13.47
CA SER A 238 25.93 -11.92 12.23
C SER A 238 26.27 -13.31 11.71
N VAL A 239 25.70 -13.68 10.57
CA VAL A 239 25.97 -14.95 9.87
C VAL A 239 26.97 -14.68 8.74
N THR A 240 28.18 -15.22 8.90
CA THR A 240 29.31 -14.94 8.00
C THR A 240 29.53 -16.04 6.95
N ALA A 241 28.55 -16.92 6.71
CA ALA A 241 28.68 -18.01 5.75
C ALA A 241 27.33 -18.40 5.13
N SER A 242 27.33 -18.76 3.84
CA SER A 242 26.15 -19.25 3.10
C SER A 242 25.69 -20.65 3.55
N GLY A 243 24.40 -20.95 3.40
CA GLY A 243 23.86 -22.31 3.56
C GLY A 243 23.71 -22.77 5.01
N GLN A 244 23.48 -21.84 5.93
CA GLN A 244 23.25 -22.14 7.35
C GLN A 244 21.77 -22.41 7.61
N THR A 245 21.49 -23.39 8.47
CA THR A 245 20.15 -23.64 9.02
C THR A 245 20.16 -23.25 10.50
N LEU A 246 19.43 -22.20 10.86
CA LEU A 246 19.04 -21.88 12.23
C LEU A 246 18.04 -22.93 12.71
N ALA A 247 18.54 -23.87 13.50
CA ALA A 247 17.72 -24.85 14.22
C ALA A 247 17.66 -24.58 15.74
N GLY A 248 18.37 -23.57 16.25
CA GLY A 248 18.39 -23.17 17.66
C GLY A 248 17.31 -22.16 18.01
N THR A 249 17.07 -21.91 19.30
CA THR A 249 16.07 -20.93 19.78
C THR A 249 16.70 -19.53 19.87
N LEU A 250 16.13 -18.53 19.18
CA LEU A 250 16.50 -17.11 19.37
C LEU A 250 15.45 -16.40 20.22
N THR A 251 15.92 -15.57 21.15
CA THR A 251 15.08 -14.70 21.98
C THR A 251 15.74 -13.34 22.10
N SER A 252 14.98 -12.25 22.04
CA SER A 252 15.52 -10.88 22.09
C SER A 252 16.71 -10.65 21.14
N ILE A 253 16.53 -10.89 19.84
CA ILE A 253 17.53 -10.56 18.80
C ILE A 253 16.85 -9.62 17.82
N GLU A 254 17.38 -8.41 17.66
CA GLU A 254 16.75 -7.33 16.89
C GLU A 254 17.26 -7.25 15.43
N GLU A 255 18.41 -7.85 15.11
CA GLU A 255 18.98 -7.81 13.76
C GLU A 255 19.66 -9.14 13.38
N ILE A 256 19.47 -9.60 12.12
CA ILE A 256 20.29 -10.67 11.53
C ILE A 256 21.03 -10.11 10.31
N ARG A 257 22.37 -10.14 10.34
CA ARG A 257 23.24 -9.73 9.23
C ARG A 257 23.76 -10.94 8.48
N LEU A 258 23.54 -10.98 7.16
CA LEU A 258 24.05 -12.03 6.28
C LEU A 258 25.20 -11.46 5.45
N VAL A 259 26.38 -12.09 5.47
CA VAL A 259 27.58 -11.50 4.83
C VAL A 259 27.89 -12.07 3.44
N ASP A 260 27.27 -13.17 3.01
CA ASP A 260 27.50 -13.78 1.68
C ASP A 260 26.20 -14.31 1.06
N GLY A 261 26.00 -14.10 -0.26
CA GLY A 261 24.81 -14.43 -1.04
C GLY A 261 24.43 -15.92 -1.07
N GLY A 262 23.76 -16.39 -0.02
CA GLY A 262 23.36 -17.79 0.13
C GLY A 262 22.03 -17.96 0.86
N THR A 263 21.58 -19.20 0.94
CA THR A 263 20.34 -19.59 1.61
C THR A 263 20.51 -19.56 3.13
N PHE A 264 19.63 -18.87 3.84
CA PHE A 264 19.50 -18.94 5.30
C PHE A 264 18.18 -19.64 5.62
N SER A 265 18.18 -20.71 6.41
CA SER A 265 16.96 -21.44 6.79
C SER A 265 16.68 -21.26 8.29
N ALA A 266 15.46 -20.92 8.70
CA ALA A 266 15.10 -20.80 10.12
C ALA A 266 13.70 -21.36 10.43
N ALA A 267 13.53 -22.02 11.57
CA ALA A 267 12.19 -22.41 12.04
C ALA A 267 11.44 -21.19 12.60
N ALA A 268 10.16 -21.00 12.26
CA ALA A 268 9.36 -19.88 12.73
C ALA A 268 9.28 -19.78 14.26
N SER A 269 9.26 -20.93 14.96
CA SER A 269 9.29 -21.00 16.43
C SER A 269 10.59 -20.50 17.06
N ALA A 270 11.70 -20.54 16.31
CA ALA A 270 12.98 -20.00 16.72
C ALA A 270 13.09 -18.49 16.51
N LEU A 271 12.17 -17.87 15.76
CA LEU A 271 12.25 -16.49 15.32
C LEU A 271 11.41 -15.52 16.17
N GLY A 272 10.62 -15.97 17.16
CA GLY A 272 9.87 -15.09 18.07
C GLY A 272 9.08 -13.95 17.40
N LYS A 273 8.72 -12.90 18.15
CA LYS A 273 8.25 -11.62 17.57
C LYS A 273 9.47 -10.80 17.16
N MET A 274 10.18 -11.19 16.10
CA MET A 274 11.37 -10.46 15.65
C MET A 274 10.98 -9.33 14.70
N ALA A 275 11.11 -8.09 15.18
CA ALA A 275 11.12 -6.91 14.32
C ALA A 275 12.50 -6.80 13.68
N PHE A 276 12.70 -7.38 12.50
CA PHE A 276 13.95 -7.26 11.76
C PHE A 276 14.23 -5.80 11.38
N GLY A 277 15.02 -5.05 12.15
CA GLY A 277 15.23 -3.63 11.85
C GLY A 277 16.04 -3.35 10.57
N HIS A 278 16.76 -4.33 10.03
CA HIS A 278 17.61 -4.16 8.86
C HIS A 278 18.15 -5.51 8.35
N MET A 279 18.04 -5.81 7.05
CA MET A 279 18.84 -6.86 6.41
C MET A 279 19.78 -6.21 5.37
N ASP A 280 21.07 -6.14 5.69
CA ASP A 280 22.12 -5.55 4.85
C ASP A 280 22.77 -6.65 3.99
N THR A 281 22.62 -6.55 2.65
CA THR A 281 23.31 -7.42 1.69
C THR A 281 24.45 -6.63 1.04
N LYS A 282 25.69 -6.95 1.42
CA LYS A 282 26.88 -6.23 0.93
C LYS A 282 27.29 -6.54 -0.52
N ASP A 283 26.63 -7.50 -1.19
CA ASP A 283 27.01 -7.96 -2.52
C ASP A 283 25.82 -8.07 -3.49
N THR A 284 26.14 -7.99 -4.79
CA THR A 284 25.22 -7.94 -5.95
C THR A 284 24.50 -9.26 -6.27
N ALA A 285 24.26 -10.12 -5.28
CA ALA A 285 23.67 -11.45 -5.47
C ALA A 285 22.32 -11.57 -4.75
N ASP A 286 21.37 -12.25 -5.39
CA ASP A 286 20.05 -12.51 -4.80
C ASP A 286 20.19 -13.34 -3.52
N VAL A 287 19.51 -12.92 -2.45
CA VAL A 287 19.48 -13.63 -1.16
C VAL A 287 18.11 -14.28 -1.00
N THR A 288 18.10 -15.61 -0.79
CA THR A 288 16.88 -16.37 -0.49
C THR A 288 16.82 -16.69 0.99
N LEU A 289 15.84 -16.12 1.70
CA LEU A 289 15.52 -16.46 3.08
C LEU A 289 14.54 -17.64 3.07
N ILE A 290 14.94 -18.81 3.58
CA ILE A 290 14.04 -19.95 3.76
C ILE A 290 13.47 -19.97 5.17
N ILE A 291 12.16 -20.00 5.33
CA ILE A 291 11.53 -20.09 6.66
C ILE A 291 10.72 -21.38 6.74
N ASP A 292 11.00 -22.21 7.74
CA ASP A 292 10.26 -23.45 8.04
C ASP A 292 9.12 -23.13 9.02
N VAL A 293 7.88 -23.29 8.57
CA VAL A 293 6.67 -22.93 9.33
C VAL A 293 5.99 -24.19 9.89
N ALA A 294 6.69 -24.92 10.77
CA ALA A 294 6.30 -26.27 11.19
C ALA A 294 5.10 -26.40 12.16
N SER A 295 4.52 -25.32 12.72
CA SER A 295 3.38 -25.44 13.65
C SER A 295 2.53 -24.18 13.78
N SER A 296 1.29 -24.34 14.28
CA SER A 296 0.29 -23.29 14.50
C SER A 296 0.88 -22.12 15.30
N ALA A 297 1.15 -20.99 14.65
CA ALA A 297 1.61 -19.77 15.27
C ALA A 297 1.18 -18.57 14.45
N THR A 298 0.77 -17.50 15.14
CA THR A 298 0.78 -16.17 14.54
C THR A 298 2.23 -15.76 14.33
N PHE A 299 2.58 -15.37 13.10
CA PHE A 299 3.94 -14.99 12.72
C PHE A 299 3.93 -13.69 11.94
N ASP A 300 4.80 -12.75 12.30
CA ASP A 300 4.81 -11.39 11.76
C ASP A 300 6.24 -11.03 11.35
N LEU A 301 6.44 -10.87 10.04
CA LEU A 301 7.70 -10.46 9.41
C LEU A 301 7.66 -9.03 8.87
N SER A 302 6.65 -8.24 9.20
CA SER A 302 6.49 -6.88 8.68
C SER A 302 7.68 -5.95 8.96
N GLY A 303 8.52 -6.29 9.95
CA GLY A 303 9.78 -5.59 10.21
C GLY A 303 10.83 -5.80 9.11
N VAL A 304 10.86 -6.96 8.46
CA VAL A 304 11.86 -7.32 7.45
C VAL A 304 11.75 -6.37 6.26
N THR A 305 12.76 -5.51 6.12
CA THR A 305 12.89 -4.54 5.02
C THR A 305 14.27 -4.67 4.35
N ALA A 306 14.36 -4.34 3.06
CA ALA A 306 15.64 -4.29 2.36
C ALA A 306 16.50 -3.14 2.91
N GLY A 307 17.75 -3.44 3.30
CA GLY A 307 18.72 -2.42 3.66
C GLY A 307 19.07 -1.50 2.48
N GLN A 308 19.18 -0.20 2.74
CA GLN A 308 19.42 0.86 1.74
C GLN A 308 20.88 0.92 1.20
N GLU A 309 21.71 -0.11 1.42
CA GLU A 309 23.11 -0.16 0.95
C GLU A 309 23.40 -1.28 -0.08
N GLY A 310 22.38 -1.80 -0.76
CA GLY A 310 22.54 -2.66 -1.93
C GLY A 310 22.64 -1.87 -3.25
N ALA A 311 23.54 -2.28 -4.14
CA ALA A 311 23.55 -1.78 -5.53
C ALA A 311 22.19 -2.03 -6.20
N ALA A 312 21.75 -1.12 -7.07
CA ALA A 312 20.51 -1.27 -7.85
C ALA A 312 20.46 -2.65 -8.54
N GLY A 313 19.60 -3.56 -8.05
CA GLY A 313 19.37 -4.88 -8.64
C GLY A 313 19.44 -6.09 -7.69
N SER A 314 19.89 -5.96 -6.43
CA SER A 314 19.85 -7.09 -5.48
C SER A 314 18.40 -7.38 -5.05
N ARG A 315 17.89 -8.61 -5.25
CA ARG A 315 16.57 -9.03 -4.74
C ARG A 315 16.74 -9.89 -3.48
N ILE A 316 16.07 -9.52 -2.40
CA ILE A 316 15.85 -10.42 -1.27
C ILE A 316 14.48 -11.06 -1.49
N ARG A 317 14.42 -12.39 -1.48
CA ARG A 317 13.16 -13.16 -1.59
C ARG A 317 13.03 -14.06 -0.37
N ALA A 318 11.93 -13.95 0.38
CA ALA A 318 11.61 -14.98 1.36
C ALA A 318 10.87 -16.15 0.66
N VAL A 319 11.23 -17.37 1.00
CA VAL A 319 10.65 -18.63 0.52
C VAL A 319 10.27 -19.45 1.74
N TYR A 320 9.02 -19.85 1.85
CA TYR A 320 8.52 -20.57 3.01
C TYR A 320 8.42 -22.06 2.68
N THR A 321 8.85 -22.94 3.60
CA THR A 321 8.91 -24.40 3.38
C THR A 321 8.31 -25.15 4.58
N ASN A 322 7.90 -26.41 4.38
CA ASN A 322 7.32 -27.28 5.41
C ASN A 322 6.13 -26.64 6.16
N VAL A 323 5.14 -26.21 5.38
CA VAL A 323 4.00 -25.43 5.87
C VAL A 323 3.14 -26.27 6.81
N ALA A 324 2.67 -25.64 7.90
CA ALA A 324 2.07 -26.27 9.06
C ALA A 324 0.90 -27.22 8.73
N THR A 325 0.64 -28.18 9.61
CA THR A 325 -0.58 -29.03 9.56
C THR A 325 -1.81 -28.33 10.16
N SER A 326 -1.78 -27.01 10.35
CA SER A 326 -2.82 -26.22 11.01
C SER A 326 -2.93 -24.84 10.36
N ALA A 327 -4.09 -24.20 10.53
CA ALA A 327 -4.36 -22.85 10.06
C ALA A 327 -3.30 -21.83 10.51
N LEU A 328 -2.91 -20.97 9.59
CA LEU A 328 -1.89 -19.95 9.72
C LEU A 328 -2.51 -18.55 9.85
N ASN A 329 -1.80 -17.67 10.56
CA ASN A 329 -2.05 -16.24 10.54
C ASN A 329 -0.69 -15.56 10.41
N VAL A 330 -0.37 -15.14 9.19
CA VAL A 330 0.97 -14.76 8.78
C VAL A 330 0.95 -13.37 8.16
N THR A 331 1.86 -12.52 8.60
CA THR A 331 2.25 -11.30 7.89
C THR A 331 3.66 -11.51 7.33
N LEU A 332 3.80 -11.39 6.01
CA LEU A 332 5.07 -11.51 5.30
C LEU A 332 5.86 -10.18 5.40
N SER A 333 6.92 -10.05 4.61
CA SER A 333 7.86 -8.94 4.72
C SER A 333 7.45 -7.73 3.86
N GLY A 334 8.25 -6.66 3.88
CA GLY A 334 8.11 -5.57 2.91
C GLY A 334 8.91 -5.80 1.63
N LEU A 335 9.10 -7.05 1.22
CA LEU A 335 9.88 -7.49 0.06
C LEU A 335 9.02 -8.36 -0.85
N GLY A 336 9.49 -8.63 -2.07
CA GLY A 336 8.81 -9.60 -2.94
C GLY A 336 8.95 -11.04 -2.43
N ASP A 337 7.88 -11.57 -1.87
CA ASP A 337 7.83 -12.84 -1.16
C ASP A 337 7.32 -13.99 -2.02
N THR A 338 7.61 -15.23 -1.59
CA THR A 338 7.04 -16.44 -2.19
C THR A 338 6.55 -17.36 -1.11
N PHE A 339 5.24 -17.31 -0.87
CA PHE A 339 4.59 -18.01 0.22
C PHE A 339 3.62 -19.06 -0.32
N THR A 340 3.58 -20.20 0.34
CA THR A 340 2.53 -21.20 0.16
C THR A 340 1.96 -21.47 1.55
N GLY A 341 0.65 -21.36 1.69
CA GLY A 341 -0.06 -21.67 2.93
C GLY A 341 -0.28 -23.17 3.09
N SER A 342 -1.10 -23.48 4.08
CA SER A 342 -1.37 -24.82 4.58
C SER A 342 -2.54 -25.47 3.83
N ALA A 343 -3.02 -26.60 4.33
CA ALA A 343 -4.27 -27.22 3.85
C ALA A 343 -5.48 -26.83 4.71
N ASN A 344 -5.39 -25.72 5.44
CA ASN A 344 -6.43 -25.21 6.34
C ASN A 344 -6.67 -23.73 6.01
N ALA A 345 -7.80 -23.21 6.49
CA ALA A 345 -8.15 -21.79 6.36
C ALA A 345 -7.10 -20.86 7.02
N ASP A 346 -6.29 -20.24 6.19
CA ASP A 346 -5.19 -19.37 6.57
C ASP A 346 -5.57 -17.89 6.45
N ILE A 347 -4.84 -17.03 7.16
CA ILE A 347 -4.86 -15.57 7.00
C ILE A 347 -3.44 -15.17 6.62
N ILE A 348 -3.27 -14.62 5.41
CA ILE A 348 -1.98 -14.29 4.82
C ILE A 348 -1.99 -12.81 4.41
N HIS A 349 -1.06 -12.03 4.94
CA HIS A 349 -0.83 -10.64 4.56
C HIS A 349 0.54 -10.53 3.88
N GLY A 350 0.59 -10.25 2.58
CA GLY A 350 1.80 -10.13 1.76
C GLY A 350 2.64 -8.92 2.13
N GLY A 351 2.00 -7.75 2.27
CA GLY A 351 2.66 -6.54 2.75
C GLY A 351 3.04 -5.63 1.61
N ALA A 352 4.33 -5.43 1.36
CA ALA A 352 4.77 -4.59 0.26
C ALA A 352 5.79 -5.34 -0.60
N GLY A 353 5.85 -5.05 -1.89
CA GLY A 353 6.71 -5.78 -2.82
C GLY A 353 5.87 -6.56 -3.84
N ASP A 354 6.54 -7.18 -4.82
CA ASP A 354 5.85 -8.01 -5.81
C ASP A 354 5.82 -9.46 -5.29
N ASP A 355 4.69 -9.86 -4.69
CA ASP A 355 4.54 -11.11 -3.98
C ASP A 355 4.02 -12.24 -4.87
N VAL A 356 4.37 -13.49 -4.51
CA VAL A 356 3.78 -14.71 -5.10
C VAL A 356 3.22 -15.54 -3.96
N ILE A 357 1.91 -15.49 -3.77
CA ILE A 357 1.23 -16.12 -2.64
C ILE A 357 0.30 -17.21 -3.16
N THR A 358 0.39 -18.40 -2.58
CA THR A 358 -0.60 -19.48 -2.77
C THR A 358 -1.21 -19.81 -1.41
N GLY A 359 -2.53 -19.74 -1.27
CA GLY A 359 -3.25 -20.08 -0.04
C GLY A 359 -3.12 -21.56 0.31
N GLY A 360 -3.44 -22.44 -0.63
CA GLY A 360 -3.31 -23.89 -0.46
C GLY A 360 -4.68 -24.56 -0.53
N ASP A 361 -4.96 -25.49 0.39
CA ASP A 361 -6.34 -25.98 0.57
C ASP A 361 -6.97 -25.25 1.77
N GLY A 362 -8.30 -25.16 1.83
CA GLY A 362 -9.01 -24.45 2.89
C GLY A 362 -9.58 -23.13 2.39
N ASN A 363 -10.30 -22.44 3.27
CA ASN A 363 -10.91 -21.16 2.92
C ASN A 363 -9.99 -20.04 3.42
N ASP A 364 -9.11 -19.57 2.54
CA ASP A 364 -8.04 -18.67 2.90
C ASP A 364 -8.46 -17.20 2.77
N THR A 365 -7.83 -16.34 3.57
CA THR A 365 -7.90 -14.88 3.41
C THR A 365 -6.52 -14.36 3.05
N ILE A 366 -6.37 -13.83 1.83
CA ILE A 366 -5.10 -13.36 1.26
C ILE A 366 -5.20 -11.86 0.98
N GLU A 367 -4.34 -11.07 1.59
CA GLU A 367 -4.14 -9.65 1.27
C GLU A 367 -2.76 -9.52 0.62
N GLY A 368 -2.69 -9.17 -0.67
CA GLY A 368 -1.40 -8.97 -1.36
C GLY A 368 -0.64 -7.76 -0.79
N GLY A 369 -1.33 -6.63 -0.73
CA GLY A 369 -0.81 -5.39 -0.16
C GLY A 369 -0.43 -4.42 -1.27
N THR A 370 0.78 -3.87 -1.26
CA THR A 370 1.23 -2.95 -2.33
C THR A 370 2.30 -3.60 -3.20
N GLY A 371 2.12 -3.55 -4.52
CA GLY A 371 3.10 -4.07 -5.48
C GLY A 371 2.38 -4.92 -6.52
N ALA A 372 3.10 -5.47 -7.48
CA ALA A 372 2.46 -6.32 -8.49
C ALA A 372 2.41 -7.77 -8.00
N ASP A 373 1.32 -8.15 -7.36
CA ASP A 373 1.22 -9.45 -6.70
C ASP A 373 0.62 -10.54 -7.60
N ASN A 374 1.02 -11.79 -7.36
CA ASN A 374 0.42 -12.98 -7.95
C ASN A 374 -0.17 -13.85 -6.84
N LEU A 375 -1.49 -13.76 -6.68
CA LEU A 375 -2.25 -14.37 -5.61
C LEU A 375 -3.04 -15.55 -6.17
N ASN A 376 -2.85 -16.72 -5.57
CA ASN A 376 -3.61 -17.93 -5.88
C ASN A 376 -4.27 -18.45 -4.60
N GLY A 377 -5.60 -18.62 -4.61
CA GLY A 377 -6.35 -19.12 -3.45
C GLY A 377 -6.07 -20.59 -3.25
N GLY A 378 -6.45 -21.39 -4.24
CA GLY A 378 -6.20 -22.82 -4.28
C GLY A 378 -7.50 -23.58 -4.18
N ASP A 379 -7.61 -24.53 -3.24
CA ASP A 379 -8.83 -25.31 -3.06
C ASP A 379 -9.65 -24.80 -1.87
N GLY A 380 -10.78 -24.14 -2.11
CA GLY A 380 -11.71 -23.73 -1.06
C GLY A 380 -12.47 -22.48 -1.44
N ASP A 381 -13.25 -21.93 -0.51
CA ASP A 381 -13.89 -20.63 -0.73
C ASP A 381 -12.96 -19.53 -0.20
N ASP A 382 -12.14 -18.98 -1.10
CA ASP A 382 -11.07 -18.04 -0.76
C ASP A 382 -11.52 -16.58 -0.85
N VAL A 383 -10.80 -15.75 -0.10
CA VAL A 383 -11.05 -14.33 0.05
C VAL A 383 -9.78 -13.56 -0.25
N PHE A 384 -9.81 -12.71 -1.27
CA PHE A 384 -8.73 -11.79 -1.60
C PHE A 384 -9.10 -10.39 -1.12
N VAL A 385 -8.21 -9.69 -0.45
CA VAL A 385 -8.45 -8.33 0.05
C VAL A 385 -7.57 -7.35 -0.72
N GLY A 386 -8.20 -6.36 -1.36
CA GLY A 386 -7.52 -5.37 -2.20
C GLY A 386 -7.65 -5.66 -3.69
N PHE A 387 -6.80 -5.03 -4.49
CA PHE A 387 -6.40 -5.31 -5.88
C PHE A 387 -5.52 -4.10 -6.27
N ASP A 388 -4.42 -3.90 -5.54
CA ASP A 388 -3.64 -2.66 -5.49
C ASP A 388 -2.19 -2.93 -5.95
N GLY A 389 -1.81 -2.43 -7.12
CA GLY A 389 -0.46 -2.53 -7.68
C GLY A 389 -0.31 -3.38 -8.95
N GLN A 390 -1.39 -3.56 -9.72
CA GLN A 390 -1.49 -4.43 -10.90
C GLN A 390 -1.44 -5.93 -10.57
N ASP A 391 -2.27 -6.36 -9.62
CA ASP A 391 -2.33 -7.73 -9.16
C ASP A 391 -2.86 -8.70 -10.24
N PHE A 392 -2.44 -9.96 -10.08
CA PHE A 392 -3.02 -11.13 -10.70
C PHE A 392 -3.65 -12.00 -9.60
N VAL A 393 -4.94 -12.25 -9.71
CA VAL A 393 -5.69 -13.09 -8.76
C VAL A 393 -6.22 -14.30 -9.51
N ASN A 394 -5.92 -15.49 -8.97
CA ASN A 394 -6.56 -16.74 -9.34
C ASN A 394 -7.27 -17.32 -8.12
N GLY A 395 -8.59 -17.38 -8.16
CA GLY A 395 -9.38 -17.95 -7.06
C GLY A 395 -9.12 -19.44 -6.85
N GLY A 396 -8.79 -20.19 -7.90
CA GLY A 396 -8.70 -21.65 -7.82
C GLY A 396 -10.08 -22.33 -7.83
N THR A 397 -10.26 -23.41 -7.08
CA THR A 397 -11.56 -24.08 -6.97
C THR A 397 -12.45 -23.37 -5.94
N GLY A 398 -13.69 -23.83 -5.73
CA GLY A 398 -14.63 -23.21 -4.79
C GLY A 398 -15.24 -21.87 -5.26
N THR A 399 -15.81 -21.12 -4.32
CA THR A 399 -16.48 -19.82 -4.53
C THR A 399 -15.61 -18.71 -3.93
N ASN A 400 -14.95 -17.97 -4.81
CA ASN A 400 -13.91 -17.04 -4.42
C ASN A 400 -14.40 -15.59 -4.48
N THR A 401 -14.00 -14.81 -3.49
CA THR A 401 -14.44 -13.43 -3.28
C THR A 401 -13.26 -12.46 -3.30
N LEU A 402 -13.32 -11.45 -4.16
CA LEU A 402 -12.47 -10.27 -4.09
C LEU A 402 -13.16 -9.19 -3.25
N ARG A 403 -12.60 -8.85 -2.10
CA ARG A 403 -13.14 -7.82 -1.20
C ARG A 403 -12.45 -6.48 -1.40
N LEU A 404 -13.26 -5.46 -1.60
CA LEU A 404 -12.84 -4.08 -1.78
C LEU A 404 -13.23 -3.24 -0.55
N THR A 405 -12.30 -2.41 -0.09
CA THR A 405 -12.55 -1.41 0.97
C THR A 405 -12.67 0.02 0.41
N ALA A 406 -12.31 0.20 -0.87
CA ALA A 406 -12.41 1.43 -1.65
C ALA A 406 -12.41 1.09 -3.16
N THR A 407 -12.54 2.11 -4.02
CA THR A 407 -12.36 1.94 -5.47
C THR A 407 -10.93 1.49 -5.79
N SER A 408 -10.76 0.36 -6.47
CA SER A 408 -9.48 -0.07 -7.04
C SER A 408 -9.37 0.40 -8.50
N ALA A 409 -8.33 1.19 -8.79
CA ALA A 409 -8.03 1.61 -10.16
C ALA A 409 -7.57 0.42 -11.02
N ASP A 410 -6.85 -0.52 -10.43
CA ASP A 410 -6.28 -1.65 -11.16
C ASP A 410 -7.36 -2.67 -11.52
N LEU A 411 -8.30 -2.97 -10.61
CA LEU A 411 -9.46 -3.81 -10.93
C LEU A 411 -10.25 -3.23 -12.12
N ASN A 412 -10.46 -1.91 -12.14
CA ASN A 412 -11.18 -1.22 -13.22
C ASN A 412 -10.46 -1.24 -14.58
N THR A 413 -9.22 -1.72 -14.62
CA THR A 413 -8.42 -1.94 -15.83
C THR A 413 -8.01 -3.39 -16.03
N ALA A 414 -8.40 -4.29 -15.12
CA ALA A 414 -8.01 -5.69 -15.13
C ALA A 414 -8.65 -6.41 -16.32
N ASN A 415 -7.82 -7.12 -17.08
CA ASN A 415 -8.31 -8.00 -18.15
C ASN A 415 -8.70 -9.37 -17.60
N ASP A 416 -9.38 -10.17 -18.42
CA ASP A 416 -9.84 -11.54 -18.14
C ASP A 416 -8.73 -12.46 -17.61
N ALA A 417 -7.47 -12.23 -18.01
CA ALA A 417 -6.35 -13.02 -17.52
C ALA A 417 -5.89 -12.60 -16.12
N GLN A 418 -6.21 -11.41 -15.62
CA GLN A 418 -5.77 -10.92 -14.30
C GLN A 418 -6.72 -11.30 -13.16
N LEU A 419 -7.99 -11.57 -13.44
CA LEU A 419 -8.99 -11.96 -12.45
C LEU A 419 -9.60 -13.31 -12.87
N VAL A 420 -8.91 -14.38 -12.50
CA VAL A 420 -9.25 -15.74 -12.95
C VAL A 420 -9.98 -16.48 -11.82
N LEU A 421 -11.09 -17.17 -12.15
CA LEU A 421 -11.82 -18.02 -11.20
C LEU A 421 -12.28 -17.30 -9.92
N VAL A 422 -12.58 -16.01 -10.00
CA VAL A 422 -13.25 -15.24 -8.93
C VAL A 422 -14.72 -15.08 -9.26
N GLN A 423 -15.61 -15.48 -8.34
CA GLN A 423 -17.06 -15.47 -8.58
C GLN A 423 -17.74 -14.25 -7.97
N GLN A 424 -17.10 -13.60 -7.00
CA GLN A 424 -17.70 -12.48 -6.27
C GLN A 424 -16.73 -11.30 -6.14
N VAL A 425 -17.26 -10.09 -6.30
CA VAL A 425 -16.61 -8.83 -5.91
C VAL A 425 -17.47 -8.19 -4.83
N ASP A 426 -16.93 -8.04 -3.63
CA ASP A 426 -17.65 -7.54 -2.45
C ASP A 426 -17.07 -6.23 -1.95
N ALA A 427 -17.79 -5.13 -2.17
CA ALA A 427 -17.48 -3.79 -1.70
C ALA A 427 -18.39 -3.34 -0.54
N SER A 428 -19.15 -4.25 0.08
CA SER A 428 -20.15 -3.94 1.11
C SER A 428 -19.60 -3.22 2.35
N THR A 429 -18.30 -3.33 2.59
CA THR A 429 -17.60 -2.70 3.72
C THR A 429 -16.89 -1.38 3.37
N ALA A 430 -16.96 -0.93 2.12
CA ALA A 430 -16.31 0.30 1.69
C ALA A 430 -16.93 1.55 2.36
N ALA A 431 -16.07 2.45 2.83
CA ALA A 431 -16.50 3.65 3.57
C ALA A 431 -17.04 4.77 2.66
N VAL A 432 -16.75 4.68 1.36
CA VAL A 432 -17.13 5.61 0.30
C VAL A 432 -17.66 4.83 -0.89
N GLY A 433 -18.43 5.50 -1.75
CA GLY A 433 -18.94 4.90 -2.98
C GLY A 433 -17.81 4.36 -3.85
N VAL A 434 -18.02 3.19 -4.42
CA VAL A 434 -17.04 2.48 -5.26
C VAL A 434 -17.39 2.57 -6.73
N THR A 435 -16.36 2.56 -7.58
CA THR A 435 -16.51 2.25 -9.00
C THR A 435 -15.91 0.87 -9.27
N VAL A 436 -16.73 -0.04 -9.80
CA VAL A 436 -16.35 -1.38 -10.22
C VAL A 436 -16.64 -1.51 -11.71
N ASN A 437 -15.61 -1.80 -12.51
CA ASN A 437 -15.68 -1.99 -13.94
C ASN A 437 -15.08 -3.33 -14.34
N LEU A 438 -15.96 -4.30 -14.63
CA LEU A 438 -15.59 -5.65 -15.05
C LEU A 438 -15.85 -5.88 -16.55
N SER A 439 -15.98 -4.83 -17.36
CA SER A 439 -16.29 -4.92 -18.80
C SER A 439 -15.30 -5.73 -19.65
N SER A 440 -14.13 -6.06 -19.10
CA SER A 440 -13.12 -6.91 -19.74
C SER A 440 -13.13 -8.37 -19.25
N GLN A 441 -14.11 -8.75 -18.42
CA GLN A 441 -14.31 -10.09 -17.89
C GLN A 441 -15.39 -10.83 -18.68
N SER A 442 -15.23 -12.14 -18.85
CA SER A 442 -16.13 -12.96 -19.67
C SER A 442 -17.05 -13.89 -18.86
N GLU A 443 -16.69 -14.18 -17.61
CA GLU A 443 -17.48 -14.99 -16.68
C GLU A 443 -18.63 -14.21 -16.05
N GLY A 444 -19.62 -14.93 -15.51
CA GLY A 444 -20.67 -14.34 -14.69
C GLY A 444 -20.17 -14.11 -13.26
N ILE A 445 -20.22 -12.87 -12.79
CA ILE A 445 -19.71 -12.41 -11.51
C ILE A 445 -20.84 -11.81 -10.67
N SER A 446 -20.84 -12.08 -9.36
CA SER A 446 -21.71 -11.37 -8.41
C SER A 446 -20.98 -10.17 -7.84
N VAL A 447 -21.51 -8.97 -8.02
CA VAL A 447 -20.93 -7.72 -7.52
C VAL A 447 -21.83 -7.13 -6.46
N PHE A 448 -21.28 -6.88 -5.28
CA PHE A 448 -21.98 -6.23 -4.16
C PHE A 448 -21.36 -4.86 -3.90
N GLY A 449 -22.17 -3.81 -4.05
CA GLY A 449 -21.84 -2.43 -3.72
C GLY A 449 -21.78 -2.17 -2.22
N SER A 450 -21.41 -0.94 -1.89
CA SER A 450 -21.31 -0.38 -0.55
C SER A 450 -22.66 0.13 -0.03
N ALA A 451 -22.65 0.90 1.05
CA ALA A 451 -23.82 1.61 1.56
C ALA A 451 -23.94 3.06 1.02
N GLN A 452 -23.13 3.39 0.02
CA GLN A 452 -22.96 4.71 -0.57
C GLN A 452 -23.27 4.64 -2.07
N ALA A 453 -23.41 5.79 -2.73
CA ALA A 453 -23.66 5.83 -4.17
C ALA A 453 -22.50 5.21 -4.97
N ASP A 454 -22.76 4.07 -5.60
CA ASP A 454 -21.77 3.29 -6.35
C ASP A 454 -21.97 3.38 -7.88
N VAL A 455 -20.93 3.00 -8.61
CA VAL A 455 -20.99 2.77 -10.05
C VAL A 455 -20.52 1.35 -10.34
N LEU A 456 -21.44 0.47 -10.73
CA LEU A 456 -21.19 -0.95 -10.91
C LEU A 456 -21.39 -1.36 -12.37
N GLN A 457 -20.38 -1.98 -12.97
CA GLN A 457 -20.42 -2.53 -14.31
C GLN A 457 -19.94 -3.97 -14.27
N GLY A 458 -20.81 -4.88 -14.72
CA GLY A 458 -20.48 -6.29 -14.95
C GLY A 458 -19.57 -6.51 -16.16
N GLY A 459 -19.33 -7.78 -16.48
CA GLY A 459 -18.65 -8.24 -17.68
C GLY A 459 -19.63 -8.61 -18.80
N ALA A 460 -19.18 -9.49 -19.70
CA ALA A 460 -20.01 -10.03 -20.78
C ALA A 460 -20.78 -11.32 -20.37
N GLY A 461 -20.54 -11.80 -19.14
CA GLY A 461 -21.20 -12.95 -18.55
C GLY A 461 -22.62 -12.65 -18.10
N ASN A 462 -23.27 -13.60 -17.43
CA ASN A 462 -24.57 -13.33 -16.77
C ASN A 462 -24.29 -12.93 -15.33
N ASP A 463 -24.33 -11.63 -15.05
CA ASP A 463 -23.89 -11.08 -13.78
C ASP A 463 -25.04 -10.87 -12.79
N GLN A 464 -24.69 -10.80 -11.50
CA GLN A 464 -25.61 -10.44 -10.43
C GLN A 464 -25.07 -9.19 -9.75
N LEU A 465 -25.69 -8.03 -9.98
CA LEU A 465 -25.23 -6.76 -9.46
C LEU A 465 -26.18 -6.29 -8.35
N SER A 466 -25.64 -6.01 -7.16
CA SER A 466 -26.38 -5.45 -6.04
C SER A 466 -25.76 -4.12 -5.63
N GLY A 467 -26.55 -3.04 -5.61
CA GLY A 467 -26.08 -1.69 -5.28
C GLY A 467 -25.89 -1.48 -3.77
N GLY A 468 -26.78 -2.07 -2.97
CA GLY A 468 -26.76 -1.89 -1.52
C GLY A 468 -27.62 -0.71 -1.09
N ALA A 469 -27.05 0.29 -0.43
CA ALA A 469 -27.76 1.51 -0.08
C ALA A 469 -27.11 2.69 -0.80
N GLY A 470 -27.89 3.73 -1.08
CA GLY A 470 -27.40 4.89 -1.83
C GLY A 470 -28.06 4.99 -3.18
N ASP A 471 -27.72 6.03 -3.93
CA ASP A 471 -28.23 6.22 -5.28
C ASP A 471 -27.22 5.59 -6.25
N ASP A 472 -27.42 4.33 -6.60
CA ASP A 472 -26.44 3.54 -7.35
C ASP A 472 -26.64 3.61 -8.85
N THR A 473 -25.54 3.52 -9.61
CA THR A 473 -25.55 3.48 -11.07
C THR A 473 -24.99 2.16 -11.57
N PHE A 474 -25.82 1.38 -12.25
CA PHE A 474 -25.42 0.17 -12.97
C PHE A 474 -25.11 0.52 -14.42
N VAL A 475 -24.05 -0.04 -15.00
CA VAL A 475 -23.64 0.27 -16.38
C VAL A 475 -23.73 -0.97 -17.24
N GLY A 476 -24.35 -0.82 -18.41
CA GLY A 476 -24.51 -1.92 -19.36
C GLY A 476 -25.74 -2.76 -19.06
N PHE A 477 -25.76 -3.95 -19.62
CA PHE A 477 -26.65 -5.10 -19.36
C PHE A 477 -26.21 -6.17 -20.39
N GLU A 478 -24.89 -6.43 -20.42
CA GLU A 478 -24.21 -7.21 -21.46
C GLU A 478 -24.20 -8.69 -21.07
N GLY A 479 -25.35 -9.32 -21.20
CA GLY A 479 -25.55 -10.66 -20.66
C GLY A 479 -26.91 -10.73 -20.02
N ALA A 480 -27.36 -11.93 -19.65
CA ALA A 480 -28.62 -12.08 -18.93
C ALA A 480 -28.42 -11.71 -17.45
N ASP A 481 -28.12 -10.43 -17.23
CA ASP A 481 -27.77 -9.89 -15.93
C ASP A 481 -29.01 -9.76 -15.04
N THR A 482 -28.78 -9.73 -13.73
CA THR A 482 -29.77 -9.36 -12.73
C THR A 482 -29.24 -8.22 -11.89
N ILE A 483 -30.12 -7.27 -11.59
CA ILE A 483 -29.82 -6.07 -10.81
C ILE A 483 -30.75 -6.02 -9.61
N ASP A 484 -30.19 -5.82 -8.43
CA ASP A 484 -30.89 -5.35 -7.24
C ASP A 484 -30.30 -4.01 -6.79
N GLY A 485 -31.00 -2.92 -7.08
CA GLY A 485 -30.57 -1.59 -6.66
C GLY A 485 -30.57 -1.36 -5.15
N GLY A 486 -31.20 -2.23 -4.35
CA GLY A 486 -31.32 -2.03 -2.91
C GLY A 486 -32.08 -0.75 -2.54
N THR A 487 -31.61 0.04 -1.58
CA THR A 487 -32.33 1.24 -1.12
C THR A 487 -31.76 2.52 -1.73
N GLY A 488 -32.62 3.38 -2.25
CA GLY A 488 -32.23 4.67 -2.84
C GLY A 488 -32.88 4.86 -4.20
N THR A 489 -32.36 5.79 -5.00
CA THR A 489 -32.77 6.02 -6.39
C THR A 489 -31.70 5.50 -7.33
N ASN A 490 -31.97 4.33 -7.90
CA ASN A 490 -31.00 3.57 -8.66
C ASN A 490 -31.23 3.71 -10.17
N THR A 491 -30.13 3.78 -10.91
CA THR A 491 -30.12 4.04 -12.35
C THR A 491 -29.39 2.94 -13.11
N LEU A 492 -30.02 2.40 -14.15
CA LEU A 492 -29.37 1.57 -15.15
C LEU A 492 -28.98 2.45 -16.33
N ARG A 493 -27.68 2.62 -16.55
CA ARG A 493 -27.13 3.42 -17.64
C ARG A 493 -26.75 2.55 -18.82
N LEU A 494 -27.32 2.86 -19.98
CA LEU A 494 -27.09 2.17 -21.25
C LEU A 494 -26.25 3.05 -22.18
N THR A 495 -25.27 2.44 -22.84
CA THR A 495 -24.45 3.08 -23.88
C THR A 495 -24.83 2.65 -25.30
N ALA A 496 -25.67 1.61 -25.40
CA ALA A 496 -26.25 1.08 -26.63
C ALA A 496 -27.48 0.20 -26.31
N THR A 497 -28.20 -0.23 -27.34
CA THR A 497 -29.28 -1.22 -27.20
C THR A 497 -28.77 -2.52 -26.56
N SER A 498 -29.38 -2.95 -25.45
CA SER A 498 -29.15 -4.28 -24.88
C SER A 498 -30.26 -5.26 -25.28
N ALA A 499 -29.88 -6.32 -26.00
CA ALA A 499 -30.80 -7.41 -26.32
C ALA A 499 -31.28 -8.15 -25.06
N SER A 500 -30.41 -8.25 -24.05
CA SER A 500 -30.71 -8.94 -22.80
C SER A 500 -31.69 -8.15 -21.93
N LEU A 501 -31.54 -6.82 -21.84
CA LEU A 501 -32.53 -5.96 -21.19
C LEU A 501 -33.89 -6.10 -21.87
N ASN A 502 -33.92 -6.07 -23.21
CA ASN A 502 -35.16 -6.18 -23.98
C ASN A 502 -35.83 -7.57 -23.88
N ALA A 503 -35.11 -8.57 -23.39
CA ALA A 503 -35.59 -9.91 -23.11
C ALA A 503 -35.77 -10.19 -21.61
N SER A 504 -35.41 -9.24 -20.73
CA SER A 504 -35.47 -9.43 -19.29
C SER A 504 -36.90 -9.47 -18.80
N VAL A 505 -37.09 -10.09 -17.64
CA VAL A 505 -38.39 -10.26 -17.00
C VAL A 505 -38.38 -9.55 -15.65
N ASN A 506 -39.56 -9.29 -15.09
CA ASN A 506 -39.75 -8.54 -13.84
C ASN A 506 -38.73 -8.81 -12.70
N GLY A 507 -38.27 -10.05 -12.52
CA GLY A 507 -37.32 -10.40 -11.45
C GLY A 507 -35.86 -10.06 -11.73
N ALA A 508 -35.51 -9.64 -12.95
CA ALA A 508 -34.14 -9.28 -13.32
C ALA A 508 -33.79 -7.84 -12.94
N LEU A 509 -34.79 -6.96 -12.78
CA LEU A 509 -34.60 -5.55 -12.40
C LEU A 509 -35.37 -5.27 -11.11
N VAL A 510 -34.69 -5.41 -9.98
CA VAL A 510 -35.25 -5.20 -8.65
C VAL A 510 -34.74 -3.87 -8.09
N ASN A 511 -35.63 -3.12 -7.42
CA ASN A 511 -35.30 -1.83 -6.78
C ASN A 511 -34.62 -0.79 -7.70
N LEU A 512 -34.90 -0.86 -8.99
CA LEU A 512 -34.41 0.08 -9.99
C LEU A 512 -35.52 1.07 -10.37
N GLN A 513 -35.21 2.36 -10.41
CA GLN A 513 -36.20 3.42 -10.71
C GLN A 513 -35.94 4.09 -12.05
N ARG A 514 -34.70 4.09 -12.54
CA ARG A 514 -34.31 4.82 -13.76
C ARG A 514 -33.60 3.91 -14.75
N VAL A 515 -33.90 4.12 -16.04
CA VAL A 515 -33.11 3.61 -17.16
C VAL A 515 -32.67 4.82 -17.99
N ASP A 516 -31.37 5.00 -18.17
CA ASP A 516 -30.79 6.20 -18.79
C ASP A 516 -29.90 5.81 -19.97
N ALA A 517 -30.36 6.13 -21.18
CA ALA A 517 -29.65 5.93 -22.43
C ALA A 517 -29.16 7.25 -23.06
N SER A 518 -29.19 8.37 -22.32
CA SER A 518 -28.86 9.71 -22.84
C SER A 518 -27.44 9.83 -23.40
N THR A 519 -26.53 8.94 -23.01
CA THR A 519 -25.14 8.89 -23.49
C THR A 519 -24.91 7.90 -24.63
N ALA A 520 -25.94 7.21 -25.11
CA ALA A 520 -25.80 6.23 -26.18
C ALA A 520 -25.41 6.89 -27.52
N ALA A 521 -24.49 6.25 -28.25
CA ALA A 521 -23.91 6.81 -29.49
C ALA A 521 -24.81 6.64 -30.73
N ALA A 522 -25.96 5.99 -30.57
CA ALA A 522 -26.97 5.73 -31.59
C ALA A 522 -28.32 5.48 -30.90
N GLY A 523 -29.38 5.40 -31.72
CA GLY A 523 -30.73 5.09 -31.23
C GLY A 523 -30.78 3.75 -30.50
N VAL A 524 -31.52 3.74 -29.40
CA VAL A 524 -31.67 2.59 -28.50
C VAL A 524 -33.05 1.96 -28.58
N THR A 525 -33.12 0.66 -28.31
CA THR A 525 -34.37 -0.03 -28.00
C THR A 525 -34.36 -0.39 -26.52
N VAL A 526 -35.35 0.12 -25.78
CA VAL A 526 -35.62 -0.22 -24.38
C VAL A 526 -37.03 -0.77 -24.28
N ASN A 527 -37.16 -2.03 -23.88
CA ASN A 527 -38.42 -2.72 -23.75
C ASN A 527 -38.60 -3.27 -22.34
N LEU A 528 -39.43 -2.58 -21.54
CA LEU A 528 -39.71 -2.95 -20.16
C LEU A 528 -41.09 -3.59 -19.99
N SER A 529 -41.79 -3.93 -21.08
CA SER A 529 -43.18 -4.44 -21.06
C SER A 529 -43.39 -5.73 -20.24
N ALA A 530 -42.33 -6.48 -19.94
CA ALA A 530 -42.35 -7.67 -19.09
C ALA A 530 -42.10 -7.39 -17.59
N HIS A 531 -42.03 -6.11 -17.19
CA HIS A 531 -41.77 -5.66 -15.82
C HIS A 531 -43.01 -4.98 -15.22
N SER A 532 -43.04 -4.89 -13.89
CA SER A 532 -44.16 -4.32 -13.12
C SER A 532 -43.89 -2.97 -12.42
N PRO A 533 -42.66 -2.61 -11.98
CA PRO A 533 -42.40 -1.30 -11.37
C PRO A 533 -42.53 -0.20 -12.41
N GLY A 534 -42.99 1.00 -12.00
CA GLY A 534 -42.89 2.18 -12.86
C GLY A 534 -41.45 2.71 -12.91
N PHE A 535 -40.97 3.03 -14.11
CA PHE A 535 -39.62 3.50 -14.40
C PHE A 535 -39.65 4.92 -14.97
N THR A 536 -38.57 5.66 -14.72
CA THR A 536 -38.22 6.83 -15.54
C THR A 536 -37.19 6.38 -16.58
N VAL A 537 -37.57 6.39 -17.85
CA VAL A 537 -36.72 6.01 -18.97
C VAL A 537 -36.32 7.26 -19.75
N THR A 538 -35.03 7.43 -19.99
CA THR A 538 -34.49 8.49 -20.87
C THR A 538 -33.82 7.83 -22.08
N GLY A 539 -34.24 8.19 -23.28
CA GLY A 539 -33.62 7.79 -24.54
C GLY A 539 -32.32 8.54 -24.81
N SER A 540 -31.79 8.34 -26.01
CA SER A 540 -30.58 8.95 -26.54
C SER A 540 -30.89 10.27 -27.26
N ALA A 541 -29.92 10.78 -28.04
CA ALA A 541 -30.13 11.94 -28.93
C ALA A 541 -30.45 11.50 -30.39
N HIS A 542 -30.95 10.28 -30.57
CA HIS A 542 -31.21 9.67 -31.87
C HIS A 542 -32.53 8.91 -31.82
N ASP A 543 -33.10 8.57 -32.99
CA ASP A 543 -34.34 7.79 -33.12
C ASP A 543 -34.37 6.52 -32.25
N ASP A 544 -35.15 6.55 -31.17
CA ASP A 544 -35.26 5.50 -30.17
C ASP A 544 -36.58 4.71 -30.24
N PHE A 545 -36.59 3.53 -29.64
CA PHE A 545 -37.80 2.79 -29.29
C PHE A 545 -37.85 2.59 -27.78
N LEU A 546 -38.82 3.19 -27.11
CA LEU A 546 -39.01 3.09 -25.66
C LEU A 546 -40.38 2.48 -25.37
N SER A 547 -40.39 1.35 -24.65
CA SER A 547 -41.60 0.73 -24.12
C SER A 547 -41.52 0.64 -22.60
N GLY A 548 -42.52 1.21 -21.93
CA GLY A 548 -42.71 1.15 -20.49
C GLY A 548 -43.11 -0.25 -20.01
N SER A 549 -43.35 -0.31 -18.71
CA SER A 549 -43.70 -1.49 -17.92
C SER A 549 -45.22 -1.60 -17.76
N ALA A 550 -45.69 -2.34 -16.75
CA ALA A 550 -47.09 -2.31 -16.30
C ALA A 550 -47.36 -1.30 -15.15
N GLY A 551 -46.34 -0.59 -14.69
CA GLY A 551 -46.42 0.46 -13.68
C GLY A 551 -46.70 1.83 -14.31
N ASN A 552 -46.68 2.91 -13.51
CA ASN A 552 -46.78 4.27 -14.08
C ASN A 552 -45.37 4.74 -14.47
N ASP A 553 -45.11 4.82 -15.75
CA ASP A 553 -43.82 5.14 -16.33
C ASP A 553 -43.71 6.62 -16.76
N VAL A 554 -42.47 7.12 -16.83
CA VAL A 554 -42.12 8.38 -17.48
C VAL A 554 -41.13 8.06 -18.58
N LEU A 555 -41.54 8.18 -19.84
CA LEU A 555 -40.68 7.93 -21.01
C LEU A 555 -40.30 9.26 -21.64
N MET A 556 -39.00 9.54 -21.72
CA MET A 556 -38.43 10.71 -22.40
C MET A 556 -37.63 10.23 -23.61
N GLY A 557 -38.07 10.54 -24.83
CA GLY A 557 -37.41 10.17 -26.09
C GLY A 557 -36.06 10.85 -26.23
N GLY A 558 -36.04 12.19 -26.25
CA GLY A 558 -34.83 12.98 -26.36
C GLY A 558 -34.82 13.77 -27.66
N ASP A 559 -33.71 13.75 -28.38
CA ASP A 559 -33.66 14.24 -29.76
C ASP A 559 -33.85 13.04 -30.71
N GLY A 560 -34.42 13.25 -31.89
CA GLY A 560 -34.65 12.17 -32.87
C GLY A 560 -36.12 11.90 -33.09
N ASN A 561 -36.44 10.96 -33.98
CA ASN A 561 -37.82 10.53 -34.22
C ASN A 561 -38.10 9.28 -33.40
N ASP A 562 -38.68 9.47 -32.22
CA ASP A 562 -38.79 8.39 -31.23
C ASP A 562 -40.12 7.66 -31.32
N LEU A 563 -40.13 6.39 -30.94
CA LEU A 563 -41.34 5.58 -30.77
C LEU A 563 -41.55 5.23 -29.29
N LEU A 564 -42.55 5.85 -28.67
CA LEU A 564 -42.88 5.69 -27.26
C LEU A 564 -44.15 4.84 -27.10
N VAL A 565 -44.08 3.80 -26.27
CA VAL A 565 -45.19 2.94 -25.88
C VAL A 565 -45.28 2.95 -24.35
N GLY A 566 -46.32 3.56 -23.77
CA GLY A 566 -46.49 3.59 -22.30
C GLY A 566 -46.66 2.19 -21.74
N GLY A 567 -47.67 1.48 -22.24
CA GLY A 567 -48.06 0.17 -21.74
C GLY A 567 -49.21 0.30 -20.73
N PRO A 568 -49.44 -0.71 -19.88
CA PRO A 568 -50.35 -0.58 -18.76
C PRO A 568 -49.81 0.38 -17.69
N GLY A 569 -50.69 1.22 -17.16
CA GLY A 569 -50.27 2.28 -16.24
C GLY A 569 -50.83 3.62 -16.66
N ALA A 570 -50.74 4.62 -15.79
CA ALA A 570 -50.97 6.00 -16.17
C ALA A 570 -49.62 6.64 -16.43
N ASP A 571 -49.20 6.62 -17.69
CA ASP A 571 -47.82 6.96 -18.07
C ASP A 571 -47.69 8.44 -18.49
N THR A 572 -46.47 8.95 -18.45
CA THR A 572 -46.11 10.26 -19.01
C THR A 572 -45.12 10.06 -20.15
N LEU A 573 -45.51 10.44 -21.36
CA LEU A 573 -44.73 10.28 -22.57
C LEU A 573 -44.28 11.66 -23.06
N ILE A 574 -42.96 11.85 -23.18
CA ILE A 574 -42.33 13.08 -23.63
C ILE A 574 -41.44 12.70 -24.81
N GLY A 575 -41.85 13.03 -26.04
CA GLY A 575 -41.06 12.74 -27.25
C GLY A 575 -39.77 13.54 -27.26
N GLY A 576 -39.88 14.86 -27.33
CA GLY A 576 -38.72 15.76 -27.29
C GLY A 576 -38.58 16.53 -28.59
N ASP A 577 -37.36 16.60 -29.14
CA ASP A 577 -37.08 17.26 -30.40
C ASP A 577 -37.10 16.26 -31.56
N GLY A 578 -38.07 16.35 -32.46
CA GLY A 578 -38.12 15.51 -33.66
C GLY A 578 -39.55 15.27 -34.12
N ALA A 579 -39.76 14.22 -34.91
CA ALA A 579 -41.09 13.79 -35.33
C ALA A 579 -41.44 12.46 -34.65
N ASP A 580 -42.02 12.57 -33.45
CA ASP A 580 -42.18 11.42 -32.56
C ASP A 580 -43.47 10.64 -32.83
N THR A 581 -43.50 9.39 -32.41
CA THR A 581 -44.67 8.52 -32.50
C THR A 581 -45.02 7.96 -31.13
N TYR A 582 -46.17 8.35 -30.61
CA TYR A 582 -46.75 7.81 -29.38
C TYR A 582 -47.72 6.69 -29.76
N ALA A 583 -47.34 5.43 -29.51
CA ALA A 583 -48.13 4.27 -29.87
C ALA A 583 -49.06 3.85 -28.75
N TYR A 584 -50.34 3.65 -29.10
CA TYR A 584 -51.44 3.40 -28.18
C TYR A 584 -52.16 2.07 -28.52
N ASP A 585 -52.11 1.03 -27.68
CA ASP A 585 -52.90 -0.21 -27.70
C ASP A 585 -54.11 -0.22 -26.75
N ALA A 586 -55.30 -0.16 -27.36
CA ALA A 586 -56.61 -0.10 -26.71
C ALA A 586 -56.86 -1.12 -25.58
N ASN A 587 -56.13 -2.23 -25.56
CA ASN A 587 -56.35 -3.34 -24.63
C ASN A 587 -55.45 -3.29 -23.40
N THR A 588 -54.42 -2.44 -23.38
CA THR A 588 -53.39 -2.47 -22.34
C THR A 588 -53.21 -1.17 -21.57
N GLU A 589 -53.76 -0.04 -22.01
CA GLU A 589 -53.40 1.28 -21.44
C GLU A 589 -54.25 1.76 -20.26
N GLY A 590 -53.61 2.54 -19.37
CA GLY A 590 -54.18 3.00 -18.10
C GLY A 590 -54.39 4.51 -17.97
N GLY A 591 -54.28 5.29 -19.05
CA GLY A 591 -54.70 6.70 -19.10
C GLY A 591 -53.56 7.69 -19.12
N ASP A 592 -52.79 7.64 -20.21
CA ASP A 592 -51.50 8.31 -20.34
C ASP A 592 -51.63 9.81 -20.59
N ILE A 593 -50.53 10.51 -20.36
CA ILE A 593 -50.33 11.93 -20.61
C ILE A 593 -49.20 12.07 -21.64
N ILE A 594 -49.44 12.85 -22.68
CA ILE A 594 -48.40 13.24 -23.64
C ILE A 594 -48.01 14.68 -23.36
N GLU A 595 -46.74 14.90 -23.06
CA GLU A 595 -46.14 16.21 -22.88
C GLU A 595 -45.20 16.54 -24.04
N ASN A 596 -45.06 17.84 -24.34
CA ASN A 596 -44.23 18.35 -25.43
C ASN A 596 -44.62 17.82 -26.83
N PHE A 597 -45.91 17.80 -27.15
CA PHE A 597 -46.36 17.39 -28.49
C PHE A 597 -46.01 18.46 -29.53
N GLY A 598 -45.03 18.13 -30.38
CA GLY A 598 -44.40 19.01 -31.36
C GLY A 598 -44.97 18.90 -32.78
N ALA A 599 -44.28 19.54 -33.72
CA ALA A 599 -44.64 19.51 -35.13
C ALA A 599 -43.97 18.32 -35.84
N GLY A 600 -44.77 17.38 -36.33
CA GLY A 600 -44.27 16.13 -36.93
C GLY A 600 -44.70 14.90 -36.14
N ASP A 601 -45.00 15.11 -34.85
CA ASP A 601 -45.47 14.09 -33.93
C ASP A 601 -46.80 13.45 -34.34
N LYS A 602 -46.92 12.17 -33.99
CA LYS A 602 -48.06 11.32 -34.34
C LYS A 602 -48.49 10.48 -33.15
N VAL A 603 -49.79 10.24 -33.05
CA VAL A 603 -50.35 9.21 -32.18
C VAL A 603 -50.76 8.02 -33.04
N ALA A 604 -50.17 6.86 -32.79
CA ALA A 604 -50.40 5.63 -33.56
C ALA A 604 -51.28 4.66 -32.76
N LEU A 605 -52.55 4.51 -33.15
CA LEU A 605 -53.48 3.59 -32.51
C LEU A 605 -53.28 2.15 -33.04
N ARG A 606 -53.17 1.17 -32.14
CA ARG A 606 -52.95 -0.27 -32.41
C ARG A 606 -53.98 -1.10 -31.60
N GLY A 607 -54.33 -2.29 -32.09
CA GLY A 607 -55.20 -3.25 -31.37
C GLY A 607 -56.70 -2.93 -31.31
N GLY A 608 -57.54 -3.93 -31.64
CA GLY A 608 -58.99 -3.95 -31.33
C GLY A 608 -59.92 -2.90 -31.98
N GLN A 609 -61.23 -3.03 -31.74
CA GLN A 609 -62.19 -1.94 -31.96
C GLN A 609 -62.15 -1.03 -30.72
N PHE A 610 -61.89 0.27 -30.91
CA PHE A 610 -61.95 1.31 -29.88
C PHE A 610 -63.40 1.61 -29.46
N SER A 611 -64.19 0.60 -29.11
CA SER A 611 -65.61 0.76 -28.84
C SER A 611 -65.86 1.14 -27.37
N GLY A 612 -66.35 2.35 -27.14
CA GLY A 612 -66.82 2.79 -25.83
C GLY A 612 -65.81 3.58 -24.98
N ILE A 613 -65.11 4.55 -25.58
CA ILE A 613 -64.34 5.55 -24.84
C ILE A 613 -65.31 6.32 -23.92
N ASN A 614 -65.36 5.93 -22.65
CA ASN A 614 -66.06 6.66 -21.62
C ASN A 614 -65.14 7.76 -21.09
N GLN A 615 -65.72 8.85 -20.59
CA GLN A 615 -65.05 10.12 -20.25
C GLN A 615 -63.91 10.00 -19.21
N ALA A 616 -63.73 8.84 -18.55
CA ALA A 616 -62.74 8.63 -17.50
C ALA A 616 -61.42 8.04 -18.00
N ASP A 617 -61.42 7.38 -19.17
CA ASP A 617 -60.34 6.48 -19.53
C ASP A 617 -59.71 6.92 -20.87
N HIS A 618 -58.40 7.21 -20.83
CA HIS A 618 -57.40 6.80 -21.84
C HIS A 618 -56.40 7.85 -22.38
N ILE A 619 -56.72 9.15 -22.52
CA ILE A 619 -55.70 10.22 -22.75
C ILE A 619 -56.11 11.48 -21.99
N LYS A 620 -55.38 11.85 -20.93
CA LYS A 620 -55.81 12.95 -20.04
C LYS A 620 -55.35 14.35 -20.44
N ALA A 621 -54.28 14.50 -21.23
CA ALA A 621 -53.85 15.79 -21.76
C ALA A 621 -52.77 15.63 -22.85
N ILE A 622 -52.84 16.48 -23.88
CA ILE A 622 -51.71 16.81 -24.77
C ILE A 622 -51.30 18.24 -24.41
N SER A 623 -50.03 18.50 -24.04
CA SER A 623 -49.55 19.85 -23.72
C SER A 623 -48.32 20.25 -24.55
N GLY A 624 -48.34 21.47 -25.13
CA GLY A 624 -47.25 22.02 -25.97
C GLY A 624 -47.56 23.43 -26.49
N ALA A 625 -46.57 24.32 -26.54
CA ALA A 625 -46.75 25.78 -26.71
C ALA A 625 -46.84 26.28 -28.16
N ASN A 626 -46.86 25.41 -29.18
CA ASN A 626 -46.99 25.81 -30.58
C ASN A 626 -48.07 25.00 -31.28
N ALA A 627 -49.29 25.53 -31.29
CA ALA A 627 -50.42 24.95 -32.01
C ALA A 627 -50.13 24.92 -33.53
N TYR A 628 -49.73 23.75 -34.04
CA TYR A 628 -49.65 23.49 -35.47
C TYR A 628 -51.07 23.44 -36.05
N ASN A 629 -51.33 24.28 -37.06
CA ASN A 629 -52.61 24.35 -37.76
C ASN A 629 -52.48 23.62 -39.10
N GLY A 630 -52.38 22.30 -39.04
CA GLY A 630 -52.26 21.42 -40.21
C GLY A 630 -52.76 20.03 -39.83
N GLY A 631 -53.73 19.51 -40.60
CA GLY A 631 -54.49 18.31 -40.24
C GLY A 631 -53.62 17.09 -39.96
N PHE A 632 -54.00 16.34 -38.90
CA PHE A 632 -53.46 15.01 -38.61
C PHE A 632 -53.77 14.08 -39.79
N GLY A 633 -52.72 13.49 -40.37
CA GLY A 633 -52.87 12.39 -41.31
C GLY A 633 -52.90 11.06 -40.56
N TYR A 634 -54.09 10.50 -40.38
CA TYR A 634 -54.26 9.10 -39.98
C TYR A 634 -54.35 8.23 -41.24
N SER A 635 -53.73 7.06 -41.23
CA SER A 635 -53.99 6.00 -42.20
C SER A 635 -54.51 4.78 -41.44
N PHE A 636 -55.83 4.66 -41.35
CA PHE A 636 -56.48 3.42 -40.91
C PHE A 636 -56.74 2.56 -42.15
N ASP A 637 -56.34 1.30 -42.11
CA ASP A 637 -56.82 0.28 -43.05
C ASP A 637 -58.27 -0.06 -42.66
N GLY A 638 -59.23 0.79 -43.03
CA GLY A 638 -60.64 0.58 -42.65
C GLY A 638 -61.58 1.79 -42.52
N GLY A 639 -61.15 3.03 -42.81
CA GLY A 639 -62.09 4.16 -42.98
C GLY A 639 -62.61 4.86 -41.72
N ALA A 640 -61.90 4.79 -40.59
CA ALA A 640 -62.15 5.67 -39.45
C ALA A 640 -61.56 7.07 -39.70
N TYR A 641 -62.28 8.12 -39.30
CA TYR A 641 -61.82 9.52 -39.39
C TYR A 641 -61.62 10.07 -37.98
N ALA A 642 -60.49 10.74 -37.77
CA ALA A 642 -60.30 11.59 -36.59
C ALA A 642 -60.40 13.06 -37.03
N LEU A 643 -61.20 13.83 -36.29
CA LEU A 643 -61.39 15.24 -36.57
C LEU A 643 -60.61 16.05 -35.53
N ILE A 644 -59.69 16.89 -35.99
CA ILE A 644 -59.19 17.99 -35.18
C ILE A 644 -60.26 19.07 -35.22
N TYR A 645 -60.89 19.33 -34.09
CA TYR A 645 -61.76 20.49 -33.96
C TYR A 645 -61.00 21.62 -33.29
N THR A 646 -60.73 22.69 -34.05
CA THR A 646 -60.25 23.95 -33.48
C THR A 646 -61.39 24.97 -33.47
N ASP A 647 -61.87 25.34 -32.29
CA ASP A 647 -62.90 26.36 -32.15
C ASP A 647 -62.33 27.74 -32.49
N THR A 648 -62.75 28.31 -33.62
CA THR A 648 -62.27 29.61 -34.12
C THR A 648 -62.67 30.80 -33.25
N ALA A 649 -63.63 30.65 -32.33
CA ALA A 649 -64.00 31.69 -31.36
C ALA A 649 -63.17 31.64 -30.08
N THR A 650 -62.59 30.47 -29.74
CA THR A 650 -61.91 30.26 -28.45
C THR A 650 -60.45 29.80 -28.55
N GLY A 651 -59.97 29.42 -29.74
CA GLY A 651 -58.59 28.97 -29.99
C GLY A 651 -58.25 27.60 -29.43
N LYS A 652 -59.25 26.80 -29.04
CA LYS A 652 -59.08 25.48 -28.42
C LYS A 652 -58.98 24.40 -29.49
N THR A 653 -57.98 23.52 -29.40
CA THR A 653 -57.85 22.34 -30.25
C THR A 653 -58.23 21.08 -29.46
N SER A 654 -59.17 20.31 -29.97
CA SER A 654 -59.61 19.04 -29.41
C SER A 654 -59.39 17.92 -30.43
N LEU A 655 -58.87 16.78 -29.97
CA LEU A 655 -58.82 15.54 -30.74
C LEU A 655 -60.13 14.77 -30.54
N ILE A 656 -60.90 14.58 -31.61
CA ILE A 656 -62.13 13.79 -31.61
C ILE A 656 -61.89 12.54 -32.46
N ILE A 657 -61.93 11.37 -31.83
CA ILE A 657 -61.86 10.07 -32.50
C ILE A 657 -63.30 9.59 -32.71
N ASP A 658 -63.74 9.46 -33.96
CA ASP A 658 -65.02 8.85 -34.31
C ASP A 658 -64.78 7.40 -34.73
N ASP A 659 -65.15 6.45 -33.87
CA ASP A 659 -65.01 5.00 -34.17
C ASP A 659 -66.16 4.44 -35.01
N ASN A 660 -67.32 5.13 -35.11
CA ASN A 660 -68.55 4.47 -35.56
C ASN A 660 -68.96 4.74 -37.01
N GLY A 661 -68.26 5.64 -37.72
CA GLY A 661 -68.47 5.88 -39.14
C GLY A 661 -69.87 6.39 -39.53
N ASN A 662 -70.65 6.93 -38.58
CA ASN A 662 -71.95 7.53 -38.88
C ASN A 662 -71.83 9.05 -39.02
N ASP A 663 -71.61 9.50 -40.25
CA ASP A 663 -71.57 10.92 -40.65
C ASP A 663 -72.95 11.62 -40.62
N THR A 664 -73.87 11.21 -39.74
CA THR A 664 -75.16 11.89 -39.61
C THR A 664 -75.59 12.08 -38.16
N SER A 665 -75.33 13.31 -37.68
CA SER A 665 -76.14 14.04 -36.70
C SER A 665 -76.25 13.48 -35.27
N GLY A 666 -75.54 14.16 -34.35
CA GLY A 666 -76.08 14.44 -33.01
C GLY A 666 -75.64 13.49 -31.90
N GLY A 667 -74.33 13.45 -31.61
CA GLY A 667 -73.84 12.82 -30.39
C GLY A 667 -72.30 12.80 -30.33
N TYR A 668 -71.66 13.94 -30.12
CA TYR A 668 -70.23 13.99 -29.83
C TYR A 668 -70.02 13.82 -28.32
N THR A 669 -69.23 12.82 -27.92
CA THR A 669 -68.74 12.73 -26.54
C THR A 669 -67.42 13.50 -26.45
N VAL A 670 -67.43 14.60 -25.69
CA VAL A 670 -66.26 15.47 -25.48
C VAL A 670 -65.32 14.82 -24.47
N LEU A 671 -64.07 14.58 -24.86
CA LEU A 671 -62.95 14.25 -23.97
C LEU A 671 -62.21 15.55 -23.61
N VAL A 672 -62.25 15.87 -22.31
CA VAL A 672 -61.49 16.87 -21.54
C VAL A 672 -61.90 18.35 -21.64
N SER A 673 -61.97 18.96 -20.45
CA SER A 673 -62.32 20.35 -20.15
C SER A 673 -61.15 21.13 -19.54
N GLU A 674 -60.90 22.33 -20.10
CA GLU A 674 -60.06 23.45 -19.60
C GLU A 674 -58.53 23.25 -19.75
N PHE A 675 -57.76 24.18 -20.34
CA PHE A 675 -57.13 25.33 -19.65
C PHE A 675 -56.92 26.59 -20.55
N LYS A 676 -56.34 27.64 -19.94
CA LYS A 676 -56.43 29.08 -20.25
C LYS A 676 -55.25 29.64 -21.09
N THR A 677 -55.61 30.60 -21.96
CA THR A 677 -54.90 31.81 -22.47
C THR A 677 -53.88 31.77 -23.63
N ALA A 678 -54.36 32.22 -24.80
CA ALA A 678 -53.92 33.31 -25.72
C ALA A 678 -52.46 33.37 -26.23
N ILE A 679 -52.20 33.55 -27.54
CA ILE A 679 -52.22 34.84 -28.29
C ILE A 679 -52.39 34.62 -29.82
N VAL A 680 -52.97 35.63 -30.50
CA VAL A 680 -53.48 35.69 -31.88
C VAL A 680 -52.44 36.15 -32.92
N GLY A 681 -52.41 35.53 -34.12
CA GLY A 681 -51.82 36.11 -35.35
C GLY A 681 -51.85 35.16 -36.57
N PRO A 682 -52.19 35.60 -37.80
CA PRO A 682 -52.51 34.70 -38.93
C PRO A 682 -51.35 34.49 -39.91
N VAL A 683 -51.27 33.31 -40.54
CA VAL A 683 -50.48 33.09 -41.78
C VAL A 683 -51.26 32.21 -42.79
N PRO A 684 -51.31 32.59 -44.09
CA PRO A 684 -51.96 31.85 -45.17
C PRO A 684 -50.99 30.94 -45.95
N GLY A 685 -51.51 29.90 -46.60
CA GLY A 685 -50.76 29.18 -47.66
C GLY A 685 -51.32 27.80 -48.00
N ASP A 686 -51.87 27.68 -49.21
CA ASP A 686 -52.44 26.47 -49.81
C ASP A 686 -51.43 25.32 -50.01
N ILE A 687 -51.87 24.07 -49.86
CA ILE A 687 -51.15 22.85 -50.29
C ILE A 687 -51.94 22.16 -51.42
N GLN A 688 -51.27 21.97 -52.56
CA GLN A 688 -51.71 21.17 -53.70
C GLN A 688 -51.48 19.67 -53.44
N ILE A 689 -52.44 18.85 -53.86
CA ILE A 689 -52.33 17.38 -53.92
C ILE A 689 -52.05 16.99 -55.38
N VAL A 690 -51.07 16.10 -55.60
CA VAL A 690 -50.77 15.44 -56.88
C VAL A 690 -50.74 13.92 -56.60
N PRO A 691 -51.23 13.06 -57.53
CA PRO A 691 -51.92 11.79 -57.24
C PRO A 691 -51.15 10.72 -56.47
#